data_AF-A0A7Z0EHU2-F1
#
_entry.id   AF-A0A7Z0EHU2-F1
#
_cell.length_a   1.000
_cell.length_b   1.000
_cell.length_c   1.000
_cell.angle_alpha   90.00
_cell.angle_beta   90.00
_cell.angle_gamma   90.00
#
_symmetry.space_group_name_H-M   'P 1'
#
loop_
_entity.id
_entity.type
_entity.pdbx_description
1 polymer ?
#
loop_
_entity_poly.entity_id
_entity_poly.type
_entity_poly.pdbx_seq_one_letter_code
_entity_poly.pdbx_strand_id
1 'polypeptide(L)'
;MGRTHMDVEVNGSSCPAPDGPGGTAAGHLRDRLGLTGTKVACGTGVCGACTILVDGSPTVSCLLPADGLAGRAVTTVEGLGGDHPVQRAFAAHDAMQCGYCTPGFVVEAAAFVDSWRAEHGDARPDRGAIADAMAGHLCRCGAYEGIFAAVADACAGAFDEPSDQDPPRIDALDKVTGRAEFTADRIPEGTWEGVVVRSAHAHARVLSVDPGGARTSPVEAPGPAEDADPVLVDLLGPDRTVRYAGQPIAAVAAPTADGARAAAAAVTVGYEPLPAVLDTDAAQAPGAPAVYPTRAEQRAAPSYSEGPTPPARWNGNTRGPSTVGWRGGTAVRRLRAAADHEDPLLVAQEYTTATQVHSPLEPHVCVASWDGGDLHLRVSTQSLSQVADRAAAHWELPRERVHVVTEFVGGGFGGKNGLSTDVVAAVELSRAAGAPVRVSLDRAEELTDAGHRPGTRTRVALLADGEGRLSAMTVDSYGDGGVSTGSNTATLAFLMYGRSPRRVRDFDVITHRPPGKPMRGPGGPPMAWALEQAVDEMALRLGEDPLALRTRWDGNPKRRALYEKAARLDLWRSRPRGERTGRFRRGVGVAAANWMYLLAPRAKVELAVEDGALVARSATQDLGTGIRSVLSDVVTERLGVPASALRVEIGHSSSVHGTGSYGSRTTTSMGPAAAQAADRMRAALREHAPDVPAAGPIPERALKEALTGAEGVRVVGERRADRWGHLTPDMDDLALGRGLSGAVHVMEVEVDTLLGRVRPTRCWAGIAAGHVYSERLARNQCEGAVVQGVGYALFEERRDDPATGVVLTDNMEDYRIPGMGDVPETEVYFHQEGFEHVRGGGVGLGEVSVVGVAAALGNAVHDATGVRPRELPIRPDRLIRGLR
;
A
#
# COMPACT_ATOMS: atom_id res chain seq x y z
N MET A 1 44.38 15.25 23.97
CA MET A 1 44.63 15.88 22.66
C MET A 1 43.26 16.19 22.08
N GLY A 2 42.84 17.46 22.14
CA GLY A 2 41.51 17.86 21.69
C GLY A 2 41.40 17.76 20.17
N ARG A 3 40.50 16.92 19.67
CA ARG A 3 40.07 16.97 18.28
C ARG A 3 39.35 18.31 18.10
N THR A 4 39.91 19.21 17.30
CA THR A 4 39.17 20.35 16.76
C THR A 4 38.00 19.76 15.97
N HIS A 5 36.77 19.89 16.49
CA HIS A 5 35.56 19.52 15.75
C HIS A 5 35.49 20.47 14.55
N MET A 6 35.82 19.97 13.36
CA MET A 6 35.60 20.71 12.12
C MET A 6 34.11 20.64 11.80
N ASP A 7 33.49 21.81 11.68
CA ASP A 7 32.10 21.95 11.24
C ASP A 7 31.87 21.24 9.90
N VAL A 8 30.62 20.85 9.67
CA VAL A 8 30.17 20.28 8.39
C VAL A 8 29.54 21.40 7.57
N GLU A 9 29.83 21.46 6.28
CA GLU A 9 29.12 22.37 5.37
C GLU A 9 27.87 21.65 4.86
N VAL A 10 26.68 22.09 5.25
CA VAL A 10 25.41 21.50 4.83
C VAL A 10 24.60 22.53 4.06
N ASN A 11 24.22 22.22 2.82
CA ASN A 11 23.46 23.09 1.92
C ASN A 11 24.07 24.51 1.81
N GLY A 12 25.41 24.57 1.73
CA GLY A 12 26.17 25.82 1.63
C GLY A 12 26.31 26.62 2.94
N SER A 13 25.87 26.06 4.09
CA SER A 13 25.95 26.69 5.41
C SER A 13 26.84 25.88 6.36
N SER A 14 27.65 26.57 7.18
CA SER A 14 28.43 25.92 8.25
C SER A 14 27.50 25.46 9.37
N CYS A 15 27.51 24.17 9.68
CA CYS A 15 26.66 23.56 10.71
C CYS A 15 27.51 22.81 11.76
N PRO A 16 27.02 22.72 13.02
CA PRO A 16 27.75 22.07 14.10
C PRO A 16 28.11 20.62 13.78
N ALA A 17 29.38 20.27 13.91
CA ALA A 17 29.86 18.90 13.73
C ALA A 17 29.16 17.92 14.69
N PRO A 18 28.88 16.67 14.28
CA PRO A 18 28.28 15.66 15.14
C PRO A 18 29.01 15.46 16.48
N ASP A 19 28.24 15.18 17.53
CA ASP A 19 28.74 15.06 18.91
C ASP A 19 29.59 13.80 19.16
N GLY A 20 29.53 12.79 18.27
CA GLY A 20 30.33 11.59 18.36
C GLY A 20 30.02 10.52 17.30
N PRO A 21 30.74 9.38 17.33
CA PRO A 21 30.66 8.32 16.32
C PRO A 21 29.45 7.38 16.45
N GLY A 22 28.62 7.53 17.50
CA GLY A 22 27.53 6.58 17.79
C GLY A 22 26.29 6.70 16.89
N GLY A 23 26.14 7.80 16.16
CA GLY A 23 24.97 8.07 15.32
C GLY A 23 25.24 7.90 13.82
N THR A 24 24.17 7.90 13.03
CA THR A 24 24.24 7.93 11.56
C THR A 24 24.18 9.36 11.04
N ALA A 25 24.71 9.59 9.84
CA ALA A 25 24.58 10.86 9.13
C ALA A 25 23.10 11.24 8.94
N ALA A 26 22.25 10.26 8.64
CA ALA A 26 20.80 10.47 8.57
C ALA A 26 20.22 11.00 9.89
N GLY A 27 20.56 10.38 11.02
CA GLY A 27 20.10 10.83 12.34
C GLY A 27 20.61 12.23 12.69
N HIS A 28 21.87 12.54 12.38
CA HIS A 28 22.42 13.88 12.59
C HIS A 28 21.69 14.95 11.76
N LEU A 29 21.52 14.73 10.45
CA LEU A 29 20.85 15.68 9.56
C LEU A 29 19.39 15.89 9.97
N ARG A 30 18.67 14.80 10.26
CA ARG A 30 17.24 14.85 10.58
C ARG A 30 16.96 15.38 11.98
N ASP A 31 17.55 14.74 12.98
CA ASP A 31 17.13 14.89 14.38
C ASP A 31 17.87 16.05 15.05
N ARG A 32 19.09 16.39 14.60
CA ARG A 32 19.86 17.53 15.14
C ARG A 32 19.72 18.80 14.32
N LEU A 33 19.77 18.70 12.99
CA LEU A 33 19.73 19.87 12.10
C LEU A 33 18.32 20.15 11.53
N GLY A 34 17.33 19.27 11.77
CA GLY A 34 15.96 19.46 11.30
C GLY A 34 15.76 19.26 9.79
N LEU A 35 16.74 18.69 9.08
CA LEU A 35 16.69 18.43 7.63
C LEU A 35 15.99 17.10 7.36
N THR A 36 14.68 17.10 7.60
CA THR A 36 13.83 15.91 7.58
C THR A 36 13.54 15.38 6.17
N GLY A 37 13.94 16.06 5.09
CA GLY A 37 13.87 15.58 3.72
C GLY A 37 14.72 14.33 3.50
N THR A 38 15.78 14.14 4.28
CA THR A 38 16.54 12.88 4.32
C THR A 38 15.70 11.80 4.99
N LYS A 39 15.00 10.93 4.24
CA LYS A 39 14.05 9.94 4.83
C LYS A 39 14.73 8.62 5.19
N VAL A 40 14.36 7.99 6.30
CA VAL A 40 14.86 6.67 6.71
C VAL A 40 13.75 5.63 6.56
N ALA A 41 13.91 4.70 5.63
CA ALA A 41 12.91 3.67 5.33
C ALA A 41 13.37 2.24 5.67
N CYS A 42 14.49 1.79 5.11
CA CYS A 42 15.01 0.44 5.36
C CYS A 42 16.04 0.40 6.50
N GLY A 43 16.79 1.48 6.72
CA GLY A 43 17.90 1.51 7.69
C GLY A 43 19.11 0.65 7.32
N THR A 44 19.12 0.02 6.13
CA THR A 44 20.14 -0.96 5.72
C THR A 44 20.80 -0.64 4.38
N GLY A 45 20.63 0.59 3.86
CA GLY A 45 21.27 1.04 2.62
C GLY A 45 20.65 0.55 1.31
N VAL A 46 19.55 -0.21 1.34
CA VAL A 46 18.96 -0.84 0.13
C VAL A 46 18.00 0.06 -0.65
N CYS A 47 17.24 0.93 0.03
CA CYS A 47 16.09 1.59 -0.59
C CYS A 47 16.36 2.96 -1.24
N GLY A 48 17.52 3.57 -0.98
CA GLY A 48 17.88 4.91 -1.48
C GLY A 48 17.08 6.10 -0.91
N ALA A 49 16.11 5.91 -0.01
CA ALA A 49 15.29 7.02 0.51
C ALA A 49 16.09 8.07 1.31
N CYS A 50 17.24 7.68 1.86
CA CYS A 50 18.13 8.52 2.66
C CYS A 50 19.29 9.13 1.86
N THR A 51 19.26 9.06 0.53
CA THR A 51 20.37 9.53 -0.31
C THR A 51 20.57 11.04 -0.14
N ILE A 52 21.83 11.41 0.11
CA ILE A 52 22.35 12.79 0.16
C ILE A 52 23.55 12.87 -0.78
N LEU A 53 24.01 14.06 -1.15
CA LEU A 53 25.32 14.22 -1.77
C LEU A 53 26.37 14.49 -0.71
N VAL A 54 27.49 13.78 -0.76
CA VAL A 54 28.70 14.06 0.03
C VAL A 54 29.82 14.37 -0.95
N ASP A 55 30.33 15.59 -0.92
CA ASP A 55 31.28 16.14 -1.90
C ASP A 55 30.81 15.89 -3.35
N GLY A 56 29.52 16.14 -3.61
CA GLY A 56 28.88 15.96 -4.92
C GLY A 56 28.54 14.51 -5.29
N SER A 57 28.91 13.51 -4.48
CA SER A 57 28.63 12.10 -4.78
C SER A 57 27.42 11.58 -4.01
N PRO A 58 26.44 10.94 -4.68
CA PRO A 58 25.32 10.32 -3.99
C PRO A 58 25.76 9.25 -2.98
N THR A 59 25.23 9.35 -1.76
CA THR A 59 25.63 8.53 -0.62
C THR A 59 24.44 8.19 0.25
N VAL A 60 24.30 6.92 0.63
CA VAL A 60 23.25 6.46 1.56
C VAL A 60 23.60 6.86 3.01
N SER A 61 22.93 7.89 3.53
CA SER A 61 23.25 8.46 4.85
C SER A 61 22.89 7.58 6.05
N CYS A 62 22.03 6.55 5.89
CA CYS A 62 21.65 5.65 6.99
C CYS A 62 22.77 4.68 7.41
N LEU A 63 23.76 4.43 6.56
CA LEU A 63 24.92 3.58 6.86
C LEU A 63 26.20 4.40 7.09
N LEU A 64 26.18 5.68 6.77
CA LEU A 64 27.33 6.58 6.98
C LEU A 64 27.37 6.99 8.46
N PRO A 65 28.46 6.75 9.20
CA PRO A 65 28.64 7.29 10.55
C PRO A 65 28.58 8.81 10.54
N ALA A 66 27.96 9.41 11.56
CA ALA A 66 27.76 10.86 11.61
C ALA A 66 29.08 11.63 11.54
N ASP A 67 30.11 11.20 12.27
CA ASP A 67 31.44 11.81 12.29
C ASP A 67 32.17 11.73 10.93
N GLY A 68 31.72 10.86 10.03
CA GLY A 68 32.15 10.84 8.63
C GLY A 68 31.76 12.08 7.82
N LEU A 69 30.90 12.96 8.35
CA LEU A 69 30.53 14.23 7.73
C LEU A 69 31.48 15.39 8.07
N ALA A 70 32.34 15.25 9.09
CA ALA A 70 33.16 16.36 9.57
C ALA A 70 34.10 16.88 8.46
N GLY A 71 34.04 18.19 8.18
CA GLY A 71 34.83 18.84 7.12
C GLY A 71 34.45 18.48 5.68
N ARG A 72 33.30 17.85 5.46
CA ARG A 72 32.78 17.47 4.13
C ARG A 72 31.65 18.42 3.72
N ALA A 73 31.44 18.57 2.41
CA ALA A 73 30.28 19.28 1.88
C ALA A 73 29.10 18.31 1.71
N VAL A 74 27.93 18.67 2.21
CA VAL A 74 26.71 17.87 2.19
C VAL A 74 25.59 18.66 1.50
N THR A 75 24.95 18.04 0.51
CA THR A 75 23.71 18.58 -0.09
C THR A 75 22.57 17.59 0.15
N THR A 76 21.51 18.06 0.81
CA THR A 76 20.25 17.33 0.96
C THR A 76 19.23 17.84 -0.06
N VAL A 77 18.03 17.24 -0.10
CA VAL A 77 16.97 17.70 -1.01
C VAL A 77 16.58 19.17 -0.78
N GLU A 78 16.65 19.62 0.47
CA GLU A 78 16.38 21.00 0.88
C GLU A 78 17.38 21.98 0.26
N GLY A 79 18.63 21.54 0.08
CA GLY A 79 19.69 22.34 -0.56
C GLY A 79 19.48 22.60 -2.04
N LEU A 80 18.62 21.82 -2.71
CA LEU A 80 18.24 22.04 -4.12
C LEU A 80 17.18 23.16 -4.28
N GLY A 81 16.50 23.56 -3.20
CA GLY A 81 15.65 24.76 -3.14
C GLY A 81 14.33 24.70 -3.93
N GLY A 82 14.09 23.68 -4.77
CA GLY A 82 13.03 23.69 -5.78
C GLY A 82 13.50 24.27 -7.13
N ASP A 83 14.74 24.73 -7.19
CA ASP A 83 15.32 25.43 -8.34
C ASP A 83 16.01 24.48 -9.32
N HIS A 84 16.31 23.25 -8.89
CA HIS A 84 16.91 22.26 -9.78
C HIS A 84 15.89 21.75 -10.82
N PRO A 85 16.25 21.64 -12.13
CA PRO A 85 15.34 21.16 -13.18
C PRO A 85 14.64 19.83 -12.86
N VAL A 86 15.33 18.93 -12.17
CA VAL A 86 14.78 17.64 -11.71
C VAL A 86 13.57 17.82 -10.78
N GLN A 87 13.58 18.79 -9.85
CA GLN A 87 12.46 18.99 -8.93
C GLN A 87 11.21 19.45 -9.69
N ARG A 88 11.39 20.36 -10.66
CA ARG A 88 10.32 20.79 -11.57
C ARG A 88 9.81 19.64 -12.42
N ALA A 89 10.71 18.86 -13.02
CA ALA A 89 10.35 17.71 -13.85
C ALA A 89 9.58 16.64 -13.04
N PHE A 90 10.04 16.32 -11.82
CA PHE A 90 9.35 15.33 -10.97
C PHE A 90 7.93 15.79 -10.63
N ALA A 91 7.76 17.05 -10.26
CA ALA A 91 6.44 17.63 -10.00
C ALA A 91 5.55 17.63 -11.26
N ALA A 92 6.12 18.05 -12.40
CA ALA A 92 5.39 18.15 -13.66
C ALA A 92 5.00 16.78 -14.23
N HIS A 93 5.78 15.73 -14.02
CA HIS A 93 5.53 14.37 -14.54
C HIS A 93 4.75 13.45 -13.60
N ASP A 94 4.35 13.92 -12.42
CA ASP A 94 3.77 13.07 -11.37
C ASP A 94 4.70 11.91 -10.99
N ALA A 95 6.01 12.18 -10.90
CA ALA A 95 7.06 11.21 -10.57
C ALA A 95 7.05 10.79 -9.08
N MET A 96 5.91 10.94 -8.41
CA MET A 96 5.69 10.55 -7.02
C MET A 96 4.22 10.24 -6.75
N GLN A 97 3.98 9.51 -5.66
CA GLN A 97 2.65 9.31 -5.07
C GLN A 97 2.65 9.75 -3.60
N CYS A 98 3.02 8.85 -2.68
CA CYS A 98 3.07 9.16 -1.24
C CYS A 98 4.13 10.21 -0.91
N GLY A 99 5.21 10.27 -1.69
CA GLY A 99 6.27 11.26 -1.53
C GLY A 99 7.48 10.76 -0.74
N TYR A 100 7.40 9.67 0.02
CA TYR A 100 8.41 9.31 1.01
C TYR A 100 9.81 9.01 0.42
N CYS A 101 9.91 8.29 -0.71
CA CYS A 101 11.21 8.06 -1.37
C CYS A 101 11.67 9.23 -2.26
N THR A 102 10.78 10.18 -2.55
CA THR A 102 11.00 11.21 -3.58
C THR A 102 12.27 12.03 -3.31
N PRO A 103 12.54 12.49 -2.07
CA PRO A 103 13.79 13.19 -1.78
C PRO A 103 15.05 12.45 -2.24
N GLY A 104 15.17 11.16 -1.90
CA GLY A 104 16.31 10.35 -2.31
C GLY A 104 16.44 10.23 -3.82
N PHE A 105 15.32 9.95 -4.52
CA PHE A 105 15.31 9.91 -5.99
C PHE A 105 15.72 11.25 -6.61
N VAL A 106 15.21 12.37 -6.08
CA VAL A 106 15.52 13.71 -6.59
C VAL A 106 17.00 14.04 -6.43
N VAL A 107 17.60 13.68 -5.30
CA VAL A 107 19.04 13.92 -5.04
C VAL A 107 19.91 13.10 -6.00
N GLU A 108 19.63 11.81 -6.15
CA GLU A 108 20.34 10.95 -7.11
C GLU A 108 20.16 11.44 -8.55
N ALA A 109 18.93 11.76 -8.93
CA ALA A 109 18.61 12.26 -10.27
C ALA A 109 19.26 13.61 -10.56
N ALA A 110 19.42 14.50 -9.57
CA ALA A 110 20.14 15.74 -9.74
C ALA A 110 21.61 15.49 -10.11
N ALA A 111 22.31 14.64 -9.34
CA ALA A 111 23.68 14.26 -9.65
C ALA A 111 23.82 13.57 -11.01
N PHE A 112 22.86 12.70 -11.38
CA PHE A 112 22.84 12.07 -12.69
C PHE A 112 22.61 13.07 -13.83
N VAL A 113 21.66 14.00 -13.70
CA VAL A 113 21.38 15.02 -14.72
C VAL A 113 22.57 15.94 -14.94
N ASP A 114 23.20 16.40 -13.86
CA ASP A 114 24.37 17.28 -13.94
C ASP A 114 25.55 16.60 -14.63
N SER A 115 25.86 15.35 -14.22
CA SER A 115 26.94 14.57 -14.83
C SER A 115 26.63 14.18 -16.27
N TRP A 116 25.40 13.76 -16.57
CA TRP A 116 24.95 13.42 -17.91
C TRP A 116 25.10 14.61 -18.85
N ARG A 117 24.63 15.80 -18.46
CA ARG A 117 24.74 17.01 -19.29
C ARG A 117 26.17 17.46 -19.49
N ALA A 118 27.02 17.31 -18.47
CA ALA A 118 28.44 17.62 -18.61
C ALA A 118 29.13 16.75 -19.68
N GLU A 119 28.70 15.48 -19.81
CA GLU A 119 29.29 14.53 -20.77
C GLU A 119 28.58 14.52 -22.14
N HIS A 120 27.26 14.68 -22.17
CA HIS A 120 26.41 14.44 -23.33
C HIS A 120 25.63 15.68 -23.83
N GLY A 121 25.73 16.83 -23.15
CA GLY A 121 24.87 17.99 -23.39
C GLY A 121 23.39 17.66 -23.13
N ASP A 122 22.49 18.24 -23.92
CA ASP A 122 21.03 18.07 -23.76
C ASP A 122 20.51 16.79 -24.45
N ALA A 123 21.34 15.77 -24.60
CA ALA A 123 20.92 14.49 -25.13
C ALA A 123 19.90 13.84 -24.18
N ARG A 124 18.85 13.22 -24.72
CA ARG A 124 17.88 12.48 -23.93
C ARG A 124 18.41 11.06 -23.64
N PRO A 125 18.63 10.66 -22.37
CA PRO A 125 19.03 9.30 -22.03
C PRO A 125 17.90 8.31 -22.32
N ASP A 126 18.25 7.05 -22.61
CA ASP A 126 17.27 5.99 -22.73
C ASP A 126 16.84 5.43 -21.36
N ARG A 127 15.78 4.63 -21.36
CA ARG A 127 15.23 4.02 -20.14
C ARG A 127 16.26 3.14 -19.42
N GLY A 128 17.18 2.50 -20.13
CA GLY A 128 18.21 1.64 -19.55
C GLY A 128 19.21 2.45 -18.73
N ALA A 129 19.75 3.51 -19.32
CA ALA A 129 20.70 4.41 -18.65
C ALA A 129 20.09 5.02 -17.37
N ILE A 130 18.83 5.45 -17.43
CA ILE A 130 18.12 5.98 -16.24
C ILE A 130 17.90 4.89 -15.20
N ALA A 131 17.54 3.67 -15.61
CA ALA A 131 17.31 2.56 -14.68
C ALA A 131 18.61 2.16 -13.96
N ASP A 132 19.74 2.17 -14.66
CA ASP A 132 21.05 1.87 -14.09
C ASP A 132 21.49 2.97 -13.12
N ALA A 133 21.28 4.25 -13.46
CA ALA A 133 21.57 5.37 -12.57
C ALA A 133 20.72 5.32 -11.28
N MET A 134 19.43 4.95 -11.39
CA MET A 134 18.51 4.89 -10.25
C MET A 134 18.47 3.52 -9.55
N ALA A 135 19.39 2.60 -9.86
CA ALA A 135 19.33 1.20 -9.39
C ALA A 135 19.35 1.07 -7.85
N GLY A 136 19.91 2.04 -7.14
CA GLY A 136 19.93 2.11 -5.67
C GLY A 136 18.61 2.56 -5.02
N HIS A 137 17.55 2.79 -5.79
CA HIS A 137 16.31 3.40 -5.29
C HIS A 137 15.07 2.52 -5.49
N LEU A 138 14.25 2.43 -4.43
CA LEU A 138 12.99 1.68 -4.42
C LEU A 138 11.79 2.61 -4.25
N CYS A 139 10.70 2.33 -4.96
CA CYS A 139 9.44 3.04 -4.84
C CYS A 139 8.28 2.04 -4.74
N ARG A 140 7.72 1.84 -3.53
CA ARG A 140 6.60 0.90 -3.34
C ARG A 140 5.28 1.35 -3.97
N CYS A 141 5.11 2.66 -4.12
CA CYS A 141 4.02 3.25 -4.89
C CYS A 141 4.16 3.00 -6.41
N GLY A 142 5.39 2.71 -6.88
CA GLY A 142 5.70 2.40 -8.27
C GLY A 142 5.53 3.56 -9.25
N ALA A 143 5.91 4.79 -8.86
CA ALA A 143 5.85 5.99 -9.72
C ALA A 143 6.93 6.04 -10.82
N TYR A 144 7.43 4.87 -11.25
CA TYR A 144 8.63 4.75 -12.07
C TYR A 144 8.47 5.34 -13.48
N GLU A 145 7.31 5.23 -14.11
CA GLU A 145 7.08 5.84 -15.44
C GLU A 145 7.24 7.37 -15.39
N GLY A 146 6.69 8.01 -14.35
CA GLY A 146 6.88 9.43 -14.11
C GLY A 146 8.34 9.80 -13.82
N ILE A 147 9.08 8.96 -13.07
CA ILE A 147 10.51 9.17 -12.80
C ILE A 147 11.35 9.05 -14.08
N PHE A 148 11.11 8.03 -14.91
CA PHE A 148 11.78 7.89 -16.20
C PHE A 148 11.57 9.11 -17.09
N ALA A 149 10.33 9.57 -17.20
CA ALA A 149 10.01 10.77 -17.99
C ALA A 149 10.69 12.01 -17.40
N ALA A 150 10.59 12.22 -16.09
CA ALA A 150 11.17 13.37 -15.42
C ALA A 150 12.69 13.46 -15.58
N VAL A 151 13.41 12.35 -15.38
CA VAL A 151 14.87 12.33 -15.52
C VAL A 151 15.29 12.54 -16.98
N ALA A 152 14.60 11.88 -17.93
CA ALA A 152 14.90 12.02 -19.35
C ALA A 152 14.72 13.46 -19.83
N ASP A 153 13.60 14.09 -19.45
CA ASP A 153 13.25 15.44 -19.90
C ASP A 153 14.07 16.50 -19.15
N ALA A 154 14.41 16.25 -17.87
CA ALA A 154 15.39 17.04 -17.15
C ALA A 154 16.79 16.93 -17.75
N CYS A 155 17.25 15.79 -18.28
CA CYS A 155 18.52 15.73 -19.01
C CYS A 155 18.46 16.57 -20.30
N ALA A 156 17.33 16.54 -21.00
CA ALA A 156 17.15 17.15 -22.32
C ALA A 156 16.78 18.65 -22.32
N GLY A 157 17.04 19.40 -21.24
CA GLY A 157 16.78 20.85 -21.20
C GLY A 157 15.33 21.27 -20.96
N ALA A 158 14.36 20.36 -20.89
CA ALA A 158 12.94 20.71 -20.95
C ALA A 158 12.41 21.48 -19.72
N PHE A 159 13.13 21.42 -18.60
CA PHE A 159 12.76 22.03 -17.32
C PHE A 159 13.83 23.00 -16.78
N ASP A 160 14.69 23.54 -17.64
CA ASP A 160 15.68 24.54 -17.23
C ASP A 160 15.03 25.84 -16.75
N GLU A 161 13.92 26.20 -17.39
CA GLU A 161 13.07 27.30 -16.97
C GLU A 161 11.85 26.79 -16.19
N PRO A 162 11.19 27.64 -15.38
CA PRO A 162 9.91 27.32 -14.77
C PRO A 162 8.87 26.90 -15.83
N SER A 163 8.16 25.81 -15.55
CA SER A 163 7.07 25.32 -16.40
C SER A 163 5.80 26.12 -16.11
N ASP A 164 5.11 26.56 -17.17
CA ASP A 164 3.76 27.14 -17.07
C ASP A 164 2.69 26.09 -16.70
N GLN A 165 3.03 24.80 -16.70
CA GLN A 165 2.12 23.72 -16.33
C GLN A 165 2.09 23.49 -14.82
N ASP A 166 0.90 23.60 -14.24
CA ASP A 166 0.66 23.20 -12.85
C ASP A 166 0.90 21.69 -12.66
N PRO A 167 1.58 21.28 -11.59
CA PRO A 167 1.69 19.89 -11.21
C PRO A 167 0.30 19.26 -10.99
N PRO A 168 0.07 17.98 -11.38
CA PRO A 168 -1.20 17.30 -11.11
C PRO A 168 -1.55 17.17 -9.64
N ARG A 169 -0.52 17.17 -8.79
CA ARG A 169 -0.68 17.10 -7.35
C ARG A 169 -0.43 18.46 -6.75
N ILE A 170 -1.40 18.94 -5.98
CA ILE A 170 -1.26 20.19 -5.24
C ILE A 170 -0.15 20.14 -4.18
N ASP A 171 0.21 18.93 -3.71
CA ASP A 171 1.28 18.69 -2.74
C ASP A 171 2.61 18.29 -3.40
N ALA A 172 2.74 18.52 -4.72
CA ALA A 172 3.89 18.07 -5.47
C ALA A 172 5.20 18.71 -5.00
N LEU A 173 5.19 20.03 -4.84
CA LEU A 173 6.36 20.80 -4.46
C LEU A 173 6.88 20.39 -3.08
N ASP A 174 5.99 20.12 -2.12
CA ASP A 174 6.41 19.71 -0.78
C ASP A 174 7.11 18.35 -0.79
N LYS A 175 6.69 17.43 -1.67
CA LYS A 175 7.30 16.11 -1.80
C LYS A 175 8.68 16.14 -2.47
N VAL A 176 8.86 16.96 -3.51
CA VAL A 176 10.13 17.03 -4.25
C VAL A 176 11.19 17.91 -3.57
N THR A 177 10.78 18.75 -2.62
CA THR A 177 11.68 19.62 -1.84
C THR A 177 11.94 19.10 -0.43
N GLY A 178 11.30 18.00 -0.03
CA GLY A 178 11.44 17.44 1.32
C GLY A 178 10.61 18.13 2.40
N ARG A 179 9.78 19.13 2.06
CA ARG A 179 8.89 19.84 3.00
C ARG A 179 7.67 19.02 3.44
N ALA A 180 7.33 17.94 2.74
CA ALA A 180 6.22 17.07 3.14
C ALA A 180 6.53 16.42 4.50
N GLU A 181 5.66 16.69 5.48
CA GLU A 181 5.82 16.30 6.88
C GLU A 181 5.15 14.95 7.17
N PHE A 182 5.94 13.88 7.19
CA PHE A 182 5.48 12.55 7.59
C PHE A 182 5.50 12.42 9.12
N THR A 183 4.95 11.32 9.63
CA THR A 183 4.76 11.15 11.08
C THR A 183 6.10 11.18 11.83
N ALA A 184 7.14 10.58 11.24
CA ALA A 184 8.48 10.52 11.82
C ALA A 184 9.28 11.84 11.72
N ASP A 185 8.77 12.87 11.03
CA ASP A 185 9.48 14.13 10.82
C ASP A 185 9.15 15.19 11.88
N ARG A 186 7.97 15.12 12.51
CA ARG A 186 7.55 16.05 13.57
C ARG A 186 7.49 15.37 14.94
N ILE A 187 8.57 15.52 15.67
CA ILE A 187 8.73 15.00 17.03
C ILE A 187 8.73 16.19 18.01
N PRO A 188 7.76 16.28 18.93
CA PRO A 188 7.79 17.30 19.98
C PRO A 188 9.08 17.25 20.81
N GLU A 189 9.54 18.39 21.29
CA GLU A 189 10.65 18.46 22.24
C GLU A 189 10.34 17.64 23.51
N GLY A 190 11.36 16.96 24.04
CA GLY A 190 11.20 16.08 25.21
C GLY A 190 10.48 14.76 24.94
N THR A 191 10.28 14.38 23.67
CA THR A 191 9.72 13.07 23.31
C THR A 191 10.72 11.95 23.64
N TRP A 192 10.26 10.94 24.37
CA TRP A 192 11.00 9.73 24.68
C TRP A 192 10.90 8.72 23.53
N GLU A 193 11.91 7.85 23.42
CA GLU A 193 11.94 6.77 22.44
C GLU A 193 11.43 5.47 23.05
N GLY A 194 10.52 4.81 22.33
CA GLY A 194 9.91 3.56 22.71
C GLY A 194 10.39 2.39 21.83
N VAL A 195 10.66 1.24 22.45
CA VAL A 195 11.10 0.01 21.79
C VAL A 195 10.21 -1.16 22.24
N VAL A 196 9.71 -1.94 21.28
CA VAL A 196 8.87 -3.11 21.54
C VAL A 196 9.77 -4.33 21.82
N VAL A 197 9.52 -5.00 22.95
CA VAL A 197 10.14 -6.29 23.30
C VAL A 197 9.28 -7.41 22.74
N ARG A 198 9.87 -8.28 21.92
CA ARG A 198 9.14 -9.28 21.11
C ARG A 198 9.48 -10.72 21.48
N SER A 199 8.58 -11.63 21.16
CA SER A 199 8.75 -13.06 21.38
C SER A 199 9.82 -13.66 20.47
N ALA A 200 10.73 -14.45 21.05
CA ALA A 200 11.62 -15.33 20.30
C ALA A 200 10.98 -16.70 19.95
N HIS A 201 9.78 -16.99 20.46
CA HIS A 201 9.10 -18.28 20.30
C HIS A 201 7.84 -18.18 19.43
N ALA A 202 7.64 -19.15 18.55
CA ALA A 202 6.40 -19.33 17.80
C ALA A 202 5.19 -19.73 18.67
N HIS A 203 5.41 -20.40 19.80
CA HIS A 203 4.34 -20.73 20.74
C HIS A 203 4.91 -20.91 22.14
N ALA A 204 4.44 -20.11 23.10
CA ALA A 204 4.86 -20.23 24.50
C ALA A 204 3.86 -19.54 25.43
N ARG A 205 3.87 -19.96 26.70
CA ARG A 205 3.26 -19.19 27.79
C ARG A 205 4.32 -18.32 28.46
N VAL A 206 4.01 -17.04 28.64
CA VAL A 206 4.90 -16.09 29.32
C VAL A 206 4.63 -16.14 30.82
N LEU A 207 5.59 -16.71 31.56
CA LEU A 207 5.53 -16.91 33.01
C LEU A 207 5.84 -15.61 33.77
N SER A 208 6.81 -14.84 33.28
CA SER A 208 7.26 -13.59 33.90
C SER A 208 7.91 -12.67 32.87
N VAL A 209 7.88 -11.37 33.13
CA VAL A 209 8.65 -10.34 32.43
C VAL A 209 9.41 -9.57 33.50
N ASP A 210 10.73 -9.73 33.54
CA ASP A 210 11.61 -8.93 34.40
C ASP A 210 11.94 -7.63 33.66
N PRO A 211 11.61 -6.46 34.22
CA PRO A 211 11.79 -5.19 33.54
C PRO A 211 13.25 -4.74 33.41
N GLY A 212 14.23 -5.47 33.96
CA GLY A 212 15.65 -5.18 33.73
C GLY A 212 16.09 -3.82 34.27
N GLY A 213 15.42 -3.34 35.34
CA GLY A 213 15.64 -2.02 35.92
C GLY A 213 14.67 -0.92 35.46
N ALA A 214 13.85 -1.18 34.44
CA ALA A 214 12.79 -0.24 34.04
C ALA A 214 11.66 -0.21 35.09
N ARG A 215 11.05 0.95 35.28
CA ARG A 215 9.90 1.13 36.18
C ARG A 215 8.64 0.63 35.50
N THR A 216 7.78 -0.05 36.25
CA THR A 216 6.49 -0.58 35.75
C THR A 216 5.27 0.19 36.28
N SER A 217 5.50 1.21 37.11
CA SER A 217 4.46 2.09 37.65
C SER A 217 4.55 3.47 36.98
N PRO A 218 3.41 4.14 36.74
CA PRO A 218 3.43 5.51 36.21
C PRO A 218 4.20 6.47 37.09
N VAL A 219 4.84 7.50 36.50
CA VAL A 219 5.51 8.54 37.27
C VAL A 219 4.49 9.42 38.01
N GLU A 220 4.69 9.66 39.31
CA GLU A 220 3.82 10.53 40.12
C GLU A 220 3.96 12.03 39.79
N ALA A 221 5.05 12.45 39.14
CA ALA A 221 5.28 13.81 38.67
C ALA A 221 5.94 13.81 37.26
N PRO A 222 5.41 14.57 36.29
CA PRO A 222 5.96 14.62 34.94
C PRO A 222 7.34 15.32 34.92
N GLY A 223 8.28 14.81 34.14
CA GLY A 223 9.60 15.44 33.99
C GLY A 223 10.45 14.82 32.88
N PRO A 224 10.85 15.59 31.84
CA PRO A 224 11.73 15.13 30.77
C PRO A 224 13.21 15.27 31.19
N ALA A 225 13.60 14.65 32.30
CA ALA A 225 15.02 14.61 32.67
C ALA A 225 15.73 13.59 31.77
N GLU A 226 16.86 13.96 31.15
CA GLU A 226 17.71 13.04 30.39
C GLU A 226 18.18 11.84 31.23
N ASP A 227 18.25 12.01 32.56
CA ASP A 227 18.62 10.99 33.54
C ASP A 227 17.43 10.20 34.11
N ALA A 228 16.22 10.33 33.54
CA ALA A 228 15.05 9.63 34.04
C ALA A 228 15.13 8.12 33.79
N ASP A 229 14.77 7.33 34.82
CA ASP A 229 14.72 5.86 34.70
C ASP A 229 13.74 5.42 33.60
N PRO A 230 14.14 4.46 32.74
CA PRO A 230 13.26 3.87 31.74
C PRO A 230 11.95 3.35 32.32
N VAL A 231 10.91 3.28 31.51
CA VAL A 231 9.61 2.68 31.86
C VAL A 231 9.33 1.45 31.02
N LEU A 232 8.56 0.51 31.55
CA LEU A 232 8.09 -0.69 30.85
C LEU A 232 6.57 -0.83 31.00
N VAL A 233 5.90 -1.20 29.92
CA VAL A 233 4.47 -1.57 29.89
C VAL A 233 4.29 -2.98 29.34
N ASP A 234 3.35 -3.74 29.91
CA ASP A 234 2.95 -5.06 29.43
C ASP A 234 1.98 -4.91 28.24
N LEU A 235 2.20 -5.66 27.16
CA LEU A 235 1.37 -5.67 25.96
C LEU A 235 0.62 -7.00 25.76
N LEU A 236 0.83 -7.98 26.65
CA LEU A 236 0.18 -9.28 26.55
C LEU A 236 -1.29 -9.23 26.97
N GLY A 237 -2.08 -10.07 26.30
CA GLY A 237 -3.43 -10.37 26.73
C GLY A 237 -3.47 -11.17 28.05
N PRO A 238 -4.67 -11.32 28.63
CA PRO A 238 -4.86 -12.01 29.92
C PRO A 238 -4.46 -13.50 29.90
N ASP A 239 -4.39 -14.13 28.72
CA ASP A 239 -3.95 -15.52 28.56
C ASP A 239 -2.42 -15.68 28.57
N ARG A 240 -1.67 -14.56 28.53
CA ARG A 240 -0.20 -14.48 28.52
C ARG A 240 0.46 -15.46 27.55
N THR A 241 -0.16 -15.71 26.40
CA THR A 241 0.30 -16.71 25.44
C THR A 241 0.76 -16.04 24.15
N VAL A 242 2.01 -16.31 23.76
CA VAL A 242 2.56 -15.90 22.46
C VAL A 242 2.28 -16.99 21.43
N ARG A 243 1.84 -16.60 20.23
CA ARG A 243 1.36 -17.49 19.17
C ARG A 243 2.15 -17.38 17.86
N TYR A 244 3.18 -16.53 17.83
CA TYR A 244 4.12 -16.44 16.73
C TYR A 244 5.43 -15.78 17.19
N ALA A 245 6.52 -16.08 16.49
CA ALA A 245 7.81 -15.42 16.69
C ALA A 245 7.71 -13.98 16.18
N GLY A 246 8.18 -13.02 16.97
CA GLY A 246 8.02 -11.59 16.73
C GLY A 246 6.81 -10.94 17.40
N GLN A 247 5.94 -11.71 18.07
CA GLN A 247 4.78 -11.15 18.78
C GLN A 247 5.21 -10.15 19.86
N PRO A 248 4.64 -8.92 19.90
CA PRO A 248 4.85 -7.98 20.99
C PRO A 248 4.49 -8.57 22.36
N ILE A 249 5.39 -8.42 23.33
CA ILE A 249 5.22 -8.89 24.71
C ILE A 249 5.12 -7.71 25.67
N ALA A 250 6.06 -6.78 25.54
CA ALA A 250 6.15 -5.58 26.35
C ALA A 250 6.69 -4.45 25.48
N ALA A 251 6.68 -3.23 25.98
CA ALA A 251 7.45 -2.15 25.39
C ALA A 251 8.14 -1.35 26.50
N VAL A 252 9.28 -0.76 26.16
CA VAL A 252 10.04 0.13 27.05
C VAL A 252 10.14 1.51 26.44
N ALA A 253 10.29 2.55 27.26
CA ALA A 253 10.67 3.88 26.80
C ALA A 253 11.74 4.51 27.68
N ALA A 254 12.60 5.32 27.05
CA ALA A 254 13.60 6.13 27.73
C ALA A 254 13.76 7.49 27.03
N PRO A 255 14.39 8.50 27.68
CA PRO A 255 14.59 9.83 27.08
C PRO A 255 15.39 9.82 25.76
N THR A 256 16.26 8.82 25.56
CA THR A 256 17.11 8.69 24.36
C THR A 256 16.90 7.36 23.67
N ALA A 257 17.15 7.33 22.35
CA ALA A 257 17.06 6.09 21.55
C ALA A 257 18.01 5.00 22.07
N ASP A 258 19.24 5.36 22.43
CA ASP A 258 20.23 4.42 22.95
C ASP A 258 19.81 3.87 24.33
N GLY A 259 19.29 4.74 25.20
CA GLY A 259 18.72 4.34 26.48
C GLY A 259 17.55 3.37 26.33
N ALA A 260 16.66 3.62 25.37
CA ALA A 260 15.50 2.76 25.12
C ALA A 260 15.92 1.37 24.58
N ARG A 261 16.90 1.32 23.66
CA ARG A 261 17.47 0.06 23.17
C ARG A 261 18.20 -0.72 24.27
N ALA A 262 18.98 -0.04 25.10
CA ALA A 262 19.67 -0.65 26.23
C ALA A 262 18.67 -1.22 27.26
N ALA A 263 17.63 -0.46 27.59
CA ALA A 263 16.55 -0.93 28.47
C ALA A 263 15.83 -2.14 27.88
N ALA A 264 15.51 -2.13 26.58
CA ALA A 264 14.85 -3.25 25.91
C ALA A 264 15.70 -4.52 25.94
N ALA A 265 17.02 -4.38 25.73
CA ALA A 265 17.97 -5.48 25.80
C ALA A 265 18.15 -6.06 27.21
N ALA A 266 17.88 -5.26 28.26
CA ALA A 266 17.95 -5.69 29.65
C ALA A 266 16.69 -6.44 30.12
N VAL A 267 15.56 -6.32 29.40
CA VAL A 267 14.33 -7.06 29.71
C VAL A 267 14.54 -8.55 29.51
N THR A 268 14.19 -9.35 30.51
CA THR A 268 14.21 -10.82 30.37
C THR A 268 12.82 -11.40 30.50
N VAL A 269 12.50 -12.37 29.64
CA VAL A 269 11.17 -12.99 29.58
C VAL A 269 11.29 -14.47 29.92
N GLY A 270 10.55 -14.90 30.93
CA GLY A 270 10.44 -16.30 31.33
C GLY A 270 9.37 -17.00 30.50
N TYR A 271 9.75 -18.06 29.77
CA TYR A 271 8.85 -18.83 28.92
C TYR A 271 8.64 -20.25 29.40
N GLU A 272 7.44 -20.77 29.18
CA GLU A 272 7.15 -22.18 29.04
C GLU A 272 6.86 -22.44 27.54
N PRO A 273 7.85 -22.93 26.76
CA PRO A 273 7.64 -23.22 25.35
C PRO A 273 6.56 -24.28 25.14
N LEU A 274 5.70 -24.04 24.15
CA LEU A 274 4.61 -24.93 23.78
C LEU A 274 4.83 -25.48 22.36
N PRO A 275 4.27 -26.65 22.01
CA PRO A 275 4.37 -27.16 20.65
C PRO A 275 3.74 -26.21 19.63
N ALA A 276 4.51 -25.76 18.65
CA ALA A 276 4.04 -24.92 17.54
C ALA A 276 3.72 -25.77 16.30
N VAL A 277 2.89 -25.21 15.42
CA VAL A 277 2.62 -25.75 14.09
C VAL A 277 2.70 -24.62 13.07
N LEU A 278 3.66 -24.72 12.16
CA LEU A 278 3.98 -23.70 11.15
C LEU A 278 3.56 -24.15 9.75
N ASP A 279 3.68 -25.44 9.44
CA ASP A 279 3.23 -25.98 8.16
C ASP A 279 1.70 -26.08 8.07
N THR A 280 1.14 -25.71 6.91
CA THR A 280 -0.32 -25.65 6.70
C THR A 280 -0.97 -27.03 6.59
N ASP A 281 -0.26 -28.05 6.10
CA ASP A 281 -0.78 -29.42 6.05
C ASP A 281 -0.71 -30.06 7.44
N ALA A 282 0.39 -29.85 8.18
CA ALA A 282 0.50 -30.24 9.58
C ALA A 282 -0.58 -29.58 10.46
N ALA A 283 -0.92 -28.31 10.23
CA ALA A 283 -1.96 -27.60 10.99
C ALA A 283 -3.36 -28.22 10.80
N GLN A 284 -3.63 -28.83 9.65
CA GLN A 284 -4.90 -29.50 9.35
C GLN A 284 -4.96 -30.94 9.87
N ALA A 285 -3.84 -31.51 10.30
CA ALA A 285 -3.78 -32.90 10.75
C ALA A 285 -4.53 -33.10 12.10
N PRO A 286 -5.16 -34.27 12.32
CA PRO A 286 -5.73 -34.60 13.62
C PRO A 286 -4.66 -34.55 14.72
N GLY A 287 -4.95 -33.85 15.82
CA GLY A 287 -4.03 -33.73 16.96
C GLY A 287 -2.94 -32.66 16.81
N ALA A 288 -2.98 -31.85 15.73
CA ALA A 288 -2.12 -30.68 15.62
C ALA A 288 -2.28 -29.74 16.84
N PRO A 289 -1.19 -29.13 17.35
CA PRO A 289 -1.27 -28.15 18.43
C PRO A 289 -2.25 -27.03 18.06
N ALA A 290 -3.29 -26.84 18.89
CA ALA A 290 -4.32 -25.86 18.62
C ALA A 290 -3.81 -24.44 18.88
N VAL A 291 -3.93 -23.55 17.89
CA VAL A 291 -3.57 -22.12 18.02
C VAL A 291 -4.59 -21.39 18.92
N TYR A 292 -5.86 -21.77 18.79
CA TYR A 292 -6.98 -21.24 19.59
C TYR A 292 -7.81 -22.38 20.18
N PRO A 293 -7.39 -22.95 21.33
CA PRO A 293 -8.08 -24.08 21.97
C PRO A 293 -9.52 -23.77 22.42
N THR A 294 -9.85 -22.51 22.72
CA THR A 294 -11.17 -22.15 23.25
C THR A 294 -12.03 -21.36 22.26
N ARG A 295 -13.36 -21.43 22.40
CA ARG A 295 -14.29 -20.63 21.60
C ARG A 295 -14.15 -19.12 21.83
N ALA A 296 -13.71 -18.71 23.02
CA ALA A 296 -13.48 -17.30 23.33
C ALA A 296 -12.28 -16.78 22.53
N GLU A 297 -11.17 -17.53 22.53
CA GLU A 297 -9.99 -17.20 21.73
C GLU A 297 -10.26 -17.22 20.23
N GLN A 298 -11.02 -18.21 19.73
CA GLN A 298 -11.43 -18.27 18.32
C GLN A 298 -12.25 -17.05 17.88
N ARG A 299 -12.97 -16.39 18.78
CA ARG A 299 -13.71 -15.15 18.50
C ARG A 299 -12.81 -13.91 18.52
N ALA A 300 -11.71 -13.96 19.28
CA ALA A 300 -10.73 -12.89 19.39
C ALA A 300 -9.65 -12.93 18.29
N ALA A 301 -9.62 -14.01 17.49
CA ALA A 301 -8.67 -14.14 16.38
C ALA A 301 -8.74 -12.93 15.44
N PRO A 302 -7.59 -12.33 15.06
CA PRO A 302 -7.55 -11.17 14.18
C PRO A 302 -8.08 -11.51 12.78
N SER A 303 -8.42 -10.48 12.01
CA SER A 303 -8.93 -10.61 10.65
C SER A 303 -8.04 -9.93 9.62
N TYR A 304 -7.86 -10.57 8.46
CA TYR A 304 -7.19 -9.99 7.29
C TYR A 304 -8.15 -9.62 6.14
N SER A 305 -9.47 -9.60 6.42
CA SER A 305 -10.50 -9.13 5.50
C SER A 305 -10.70 -7.61 5.61
N GLU A 306 -11.03 -6.92 4.50
CA GLU A 306 -11.38 -5.49 4.53
C GLU A 306 -12.76 -5.21 5.15
N GLY A 307 -13.60 -6.23 5.23
CA GLY A 307 -14.93 -6.14 5.81
C GLY A 307 -15.18 -7.22 6.86
N PRO A 308 -16.39 -7.24 7.45
CA PRO A 308 -16.75 -8.22 8.47
C PRO A 308 -16.55 -9.66 7.98
N THR A 309 -15.90 -10.48 8.79
CA THR A 309 -15.70 -11.89 8.46
C THR A 309 -16.97 -12.70 8.74
N PRO A 310 -17.57 -13.37 7.73
CA PRO A 310 -18.77 -14.18 7.94
C PRO A 310 -18.50 -15.30 8.95
N PRO A 311 -19.49 -15.71 9.76
CA PRO A 311 -19.32 -16.81 10.71
C PRO A 311 -19.02 -18.12 9.97
N ALA A 312 -18.04 -18.87 10.47
CA ALA A 312 -17.65 -20.16 9.93
C ALA A 312 -17.37 -21.16 11.06
N ARG A 313 -17.47 -22.46 10.77
CA ARG A 313 -17.18 -23.53 11.73
C ARG A 313 -15.67 -23.71 11.86
N TRP A 314 -15.22 -23.94 13.09
CA TRP A 314 -13.85 -24.34 13.41
C TRP A 314 -13.75 -25.86 13.55
N ASN A 315 -12.67 -26.42 13.05
CA ASN A 315 -12.26 -27.81 13.23
C ASN A 315 -10.74 -27.84 13.45
N GLY A 316 -10.30 -27.88 14.70
CA GLY A 316 -8.89 -27.65 15.03
C GLY A 316 -8.42 -26.30 14.51
N ASN A 317 -7.31 -26.29 13.78
CA ASN A 317 -6.76 -25.09 13.14
C ASN A 317 -7.30 -24.82 11.72
N THR A 318 -8.47 -25.37 11.38
CA THR A 318 -9.17 -25.03 10.13
C THR A 318 -10.47 -24.34 10.43
N ARG A 319 -10.73 -23.21 9.77
CA ARG A 319 -12.01 -22.50 9.84
C ARG A 319 -12.63 -22.42 8.45
N GLY A 320 -13.87 -22.87 8.32
CA GLY A 320 -14.56 -22.97 7.03
C GLY A 320 -15.22 -24.34 6.79
N PRO A 321 -15.69 -24.60 5.55
CA PRO A 321 -15.65 -23.67 4.43
C PRO A 321 -16.72 -22.59 4.52
N SER A 322 -16.34 -21.34 4.24
CA SER A 322 -17.29 -20.33 3.77
C SER A 322 -17.65 -20.67 2.33
N THR A 323 -18.91 -21.06 2.07
CA THR A 323 -19.33 -21.60 0.76
C THR A 323 -20.29 -20.65 0.05
N VAL A 324 -19.98 -20.30 -1.21
CA VAL A 324 -20.89 -19.59 -2.12
C VAL A 324 -21.08 -20.43 -3.38
N GLY A 325 -22.29 -20.46 -3.94
CA GLY A 325 -22.54 -21.26 -5.13
C GLY A 325 -23.87 -20.99 -5.80
N TRP A 326 -23.93 -21.30 -7.08
CA TRP A 326 -25.16 -21.30 -7.87
C TRP A 326 -25.25 -22.64 -8.58
N ARG A 327 -26.27 -23.44 -8.26
CA ARG A 327 -26.36 -24.85 -8.70
C ARG A 327 -25.10 -25.66 -8.37
N GLY A 328 -24.48 -25.42 -7.21
CA GLY A 328 -23.19 -25.99 -6.83
C GLY A 328 -23.12 -27.52 -6.85
N GLY A 329 -24.19 -28.21 -6.42
CA GLY A 329 -24.25 -29.68 -6.52
C GLY A 329 -24.21 -30.19 -7.96
N THR A 330 -24.81 -29.46 -8.91
CA THR A 330 -24.71 -29.76 -10.34
C THR A 330 -23.29 -29.53 -10.87
N ALA A 331 -22.63 -28.45 -10.45
CA ALA A 331 -21.25 -28.18 -10.83
C ALA A 331 -20.33 -29.34 -10.42
N VAL A 332 -20.42 -29.76 -9.16
CA VAL A 332 -19.63 -30.86 -8.61
C VAL A 332 -19.92 -32.18 -9.33
N ARG A 333 -21.20 -32.50 -9.58
CA ARG A 333 -21.57 -33.73 -10.29
C ARG A 333 -20.99 -33.76 -11.71
N ARG A 334 -21.07 -32.64 -12.45
CA ARG A 334 -20.52 -32.52 -13.80
C ARG A 334 -19.01 -32.68 -13.82
N LEU A 335 -18.31 -31.99 -12.91
CA LEU A 335 -16.85 -32.05 -12.82
C LEU A 335 -16.36 -33.44 -12.41
N ARG A 336 -17.06 -34.12 -11.48
CA ARG A 336 -16.74 -35.51 -11.12
C ARG A 336 -16.94 -36.46 -12.28
N ALA A 337 -18.10 -36.40 -12.95
CA ALA A 337 -18.34 -37.22 -14.14
C ALA A 337 -17.24 -37.00 -15.18
N ALA A 338 -16.92 -35.72 -15.51
CA ALA A 338 -15.83 -35.37 -16.40
C ALA A 338 -14.46 -35.93 -15.98
N ALA A 339 -14.16 -35.96 -14.68
CA ALA A 339 -12.93 -36.56 -14.18
C ALA A 339 -12.94 -38.09 -14.31
N ASP A 340 -14.06 -38.74 -14.02
CA ASP A 340 -14.22 -40.21 -14.08
C ASP A 340 -14.01 -40.76 -15.49
N HIS A 341 -14.28 -39.97 -16.55
CA HIS A 341 -14.06 -40.35 -17.95
C HIS A 341 -12.89 -39.62 -18.63
N GLU A 342 -12.01 -38.96 -17.86
CA GLU A 342 -10.84 -38.24 -18.36
C GLU A 342 -11.15 -37.23 -19.48
N ASP A 343 -12.21 -36.43 -19.29
CA ASP A 343 -12.67 -35.47 -20.29
C ASP A 343 -11.55 -34.48 -20.68
N PRO A 344 -11.18 -34.39 -21.96
CA PRO A 344 -10.16 -33.44 -22.40
C PRO A 344 -10.56 -31.98 -22.12
N LEU A 345 -11.87 -31.69 -22.01
CA LEU A 345 -12.40 -30.36 -21.71
C LEU A 345 -12.49 -30.05 -20.21
N LEU A 346 -11.91 -30.89 -19.35
CA LEU A 346 -11.78 -30.64 -17.90
C LEU A 346 -10.39 -30.13 -17.54
N VAL A 347 -10.28 -28.87 -17.14
CA VAL A 347 -9.08 -28.35 -16.45
C VAL A 347 -9.30 -28.50 -14.95
N ALA A 348 -8.51 -29.32 -14.27
CA ALA A 348 -8.53 -29.45 -12.80
C ALA A 348 -7.10 -29.41 -12.26
N GLN A 349 -6.72 -28.30 -11.60
CA GLN A 349 -5.34 -28.05 -11.16
C GLN A 349 -5.31 -27.34 -9.80
N GLU A 350 -4.15 -27.41 -9.14
CA GLU A 350 -3.83 -26.68 -7.93
C GLU A 350 -2.76 -25.62 -8.21
N TYR A 351 -2.94 -24.44 -7.63
CA TYR A 351 -2.06 -23.29 -7.74
C TYR A 351 -1.72 -22.77 -6.35
N THR A 352 -0.48 -22.30 -6.16
CA THR A 352 -0.03 -21.75 -4.89
C THR A 352 0.52 -20.34 -5.05
N THR A 353 0.40 -19.54 -4.00
CA THR A 353 1.05 -18.24 -3.90
C THR A 353 1.76 -18.08 -2.56
N ALA A 354 2.93 -17.45 -2.60
CA ALA A 354 3.66 -17.06 -1.40
C ALA A 354 2.98 -15.93 -0.62
N THR A 355 3.44 -15.73 0.61
CA THR A 355 3.09 -14.57 1.43
C THR A 355 3.76 -13.29 0.89
N GLN A 356 2.96 -12.23 0.73
CA GLN A 356 3.41 -10.92 0.22
C GLN A 356 3.24 -9.83 1.29
N VAL A 357 4.22 -8.96 1.48
CA VAL A 357 4.27 -7.94 2.53
C VAL A 357 4.06 -6.55 1.92
N HIS A 358 3.32 -5.70 2.63
CA HIS A 358 2.96 -4.34 2.20
C HIS A 358 4.18 -3.51 1.81
N SER A 359 5.24 -3.58 2.62
CA SER A 359 6.49 -2.86 2.47
C SER A 359 6.33 -1.34 2.22
N PRO A 360 5.49 -0.61 3.00
CA PRO A 360 5.46 0.83 2.90
C PRO A 360 6.85 1.39 3.23
N LEU A 361 7.23 2.50 2.58
CA LEU A 361 8.56 3.04 2.78
C LEU A 361 8.65 3.82 4.09
N GLU A 362 7.61 4.55 4.47
CA GLU A 362 7.47 4.95 5.87
C GLU A 362 7.07 3.71 6.67
N PRO A 363 7.82 3.31 7.71
CA PRO A 363 7.40 2.26 8.64
C PRO A 363 6.13 2.65 9.42
N HIS A 364 5.57 1.73 10.21
CA HIS A 364 4.59 2.11 11.23
C HIS A 364 5.29 2.95 12.31
N VAL A 365 4.70 4.09 12.63
CA VAL A 365 5.21 5.02 13.64
C VAL A 365 4.04 5.74 14.30
N CYS A 366 4.15 5.92 15.62
CA CYS A 366 3.23 6.70 16.42
C CYS A 366 3.99 7.55 17.43
N VAL A 367 3.60 8.81 17.55
CA VAL A 367 3.94 9.68 18.68
C VAL A 367 2.66 9.93 19.47
N ALA A 368 2.64 9.51 20.73
CA ALA A 368 1.52 9.71 21.63
C ALA A 368 1.88 10.69 22.74
N SER A 369 0.92 11.52 23.14
CA SER A 369 1.03 12.40 24.30
C SER A 369 -0.32 12.64 24.96
N TRP A 370 -0.29 13.00 26.25
CA TRP A 370 -1.46 13.34 27.05
C TRP A 370 -1.39 14.81 27.47
N ASP A 371 -2.49 15.55 27.31
CA ASP A 371 -2.63 16.93 27.80
C ASP A 371 -4.00 17.14 28.42
N GLY A 372 -4.08 17.56 29.68
CA GLY A 372 -5.37 17.77 30.37
C GLY A 372 -6.29 16.53 30.42
N GLY A 373 -5.77 15.32 30.13
CA GLY A 373 -6.52 14.07 29.97
C GLY A 373 -7.03 13.80 28.54
N ASP A 374 -6.72 14.67 27.58
CA ASP A 374 -6.93 14.44 26.15
C ASP A 374 -5.76 13.62 25.59
N LEU A 375 -6.08 12.72 24.66
CA LEU A 375 -5.13 11.87 23.98
C LEU A 375 -4.79 12.47 22.60
N HIS A 376 -3.53 12.80 22.40
CA HIS A 376 -3.01 13.28 21.12
C HIS A 376 -2.14 12.20 20.47
N LEU A 377 -2.49 11.82 19.24
CA LEU A 377 -1.78 10.83 18.44
C LEU A 377 -1.33 11.47 17.13
N ARG A 378 -0.02 11.43 16.86
CA ARG A 378 0.51 11.58 15.50
C ARG A 378 0.89 10.20 15.01
N VAL A 379 0.19 9.68 14.00
CA VAL A 379 0.28 8.26 13.64
C VAL A 379 0.37 8.10 12.14
N SER A 380 1.20 7.18 11.69
CA SER A 380 1.23 6.79 10.28
C SER A 380 0.05 5.84 10.00
N THR A 381 -1.10 6.39 9.61
CA THR A 381 -2.33 5.63 9.32
C THR A 381 -2.95 5.99 7.97
N GLN A 382 -3.69 5.03 7.39
CA GLN A 382 -4.55 5.25 6.22
C GLN A 382 -6.05 5.46 6.58
N SER A 383 -6.41 5.43 7.87
CA SER A 383 -7.80 5.48 8.35
C SER A 383 -7.96 6.28 9.65
N LEU A 384 -7.85 7.61 9.57
CA LEU A 384 -7.90 8.56 10.70
C LEU A 384 -9.09 8.36 11.64
N SER A 385 -10.33 8.46 11.12
CA SER A 385 -11.54 8.34 11.95
C SER A 385 -11.60 6.99 12.66
N GLN A 386 -11.24 5.90 11.97
CA GLN A 386 -11.28 4.57 12.57
C GLN A 386 -10.25 4.41 13.70
N VAL A 387 -9.04 4.98 13.55
CA VAL A 387 -8.05 4.99 14.63
C VAL A 387 -8.58 5.77 15.83
N ALA A 388 -9.16 6.96 15.59
CA ALA A 388 -9.71 7.79 16.67
C ALA A 388 -10.88 7.09 17.40
N ASP A 389 -11.80 6.46 16.66
CA ASP A 389 -12.94 5.75 17.24
C ASP A 389 -12.49 4.51 18.04
N ARG A 390 -11.53 3.74 17.50
CA ARG A 390 -10.97 2.58 18.20
C ARG A 390 -10.15 2.97 19.41
N ALA A 391 -9.41 4.07 19.34
CA ALA A 391 -8.67 4.63 20.46
C ALA A 391 -9.63 5.05 21.58
N ALA A 392 -10.67 5.82 21.24
CA ALA A 392 -11.70 6.22 22.19
C ALA A 392 -12.34 5.02 22.89
N ALA A 393 -12.69 3.97 22.12
CA ALA A 393 -13.24 2.74 22.68
C ALA A 393 -12.23 1.95 23.54
N HIS A 394 -10.97 1.86 23.12
CA HIS A 394 -9.94 1.08 23.82
C HIS A 394 -9.57 1.70 25.18
N TRP A 395 -9.48 3.02 25.24
CA TRP A 395 -9.11 3.76 26.46
C TRP A 395 -10.31 4.35 27.21
N GLU A 396 -11.53 3.96 26.83
CA GLU A 396 -12.79 4.43 27.43
C GLU A 396 -12.90 5.97 27.52
N LEU A 397 -12.40 6.66 26.50
CA LEU A 397 -12.44 8.11 26.38
C LEU A 397 -13.66 8.58 25.56
N PRO A 398 -14.23 9.75 25.86
CA PRO A 398 -15.09 10.44 24.91
C PRO A 398 -14.35 10.70 23.60
N ARG A 399 -15.02 10.51 22.45
CA ARG A 399 -14.40 10.58 21.12
C ARG A 399 -13.79 11.96 20.81
N GLU A 400 -14.37 13.01 21.38
CA GLU A 400 -13.92 14.41 21.27
C GLU A 400 -12.60 14.69 22.01
N ARG A 401 -12.18 13.81 22.93
CA ARG A 401 -10.91 13.90 23.67
C ARG A 401 -9.78 13.13 22.98
N VAL A 402 -10.02 12.58 21.79
CA VAL A 402 -9.04 11.81 21.02
C VAL A 402 -8.73 12.55 19.72
N HIS A 403 -7.53 13.12 19.66
CA HIS A 403 -7.02 13.94 18.57
C HIS A 403 -5.98 13.16 17.79
N VAL A 404 -6.29 12.79 16.55
CA VAL A 404 -5.40 12.02 15.67
C VAL A 404 -5.01 12.87 14.48
N VAL A 405 -3.70 12.94 14.23
CA VAL A 405 -3.09 13.74 13.16
C VAL A 405 -2.20 12.88 12.27
N THR A 406 -2.38 13.01 10.96
CA THR A 406 -1.53 12.41 9.92
C THR A 406 -1.56 13.28 8.66
N GLU A 407 -0.64 14.23 8.54
CA GLU A 407 -0.58 15.16 7.40
C GLU A 407 -0.19 14.45 6.09
N PHE A 408 0.88 13.65 6.15
CA PHE A 408 1.33 12.75 5.08
C PHE A 408 1.54 11.33 5.63
N VAL A 409 1.33 10.33 4.78
CA VAL A 409 1.67 8.92 5.07
C VAL A 409 2.40 8.29 3.89
N GLY A 410 3.55 7.66 4.16
CA GLY A 410 4.47 7.10 3.17
C GLY A 410 4.04 5.73 2.61
N GLY A 411 2.75 5.63 2.25
CA GLY A 411 2.09 4.41 1.79
C GLY A 411 1.54 3.57 2.95
N GLY A 412 0.41 2.91 2.69
CA GLY A 412 -0.21 1.98 3.66
C GLY A 412 -0.56 0.63 3.05
N PHE A 413 -1.06 0.62 1.80
CA PHE A 413 -1.36 -0.59 1.01
C PHE A 413 -2.29 -1.61 1.69
N GLY A 414 -2.96 -1.19 2.78
CA GLY A 414 -3.85 -2.01 3.62
C GLY A 414 -3.26 -2.39 4.99
N GLY A 415 -1.95 -2.27 5.19
CA GLY A 415 -1.26 -2.61 6.45
C GLY A 415 -1.50 -1.61 7.58
N LYS A 416 -1.69 -0.32 7.24
CA LYS A 416 -1.85 0.79 8.18
C LYS A 416 -3.30 1.10 8.57
N ASN A 417 -4.14 0.07 8.55
CA ASN A 417 -5.56 0.18 8.85
C ASN A 417 -5.86 -0.19 10.31
N GLY A 418 -6.60 0.65 11.01
CA GLY A 418 -7.00 0.43 12.41
C GLY A 418 -5.91 0.72 13.45
N LEU A 419 -6.23 0.40 14.70
CA LEU A 419 -5.34 0.56 15.87
C LEU A 419 -4.35 -0.60 15.95
N SER A 420 -3.06 -0.32 15.78
CA SER A 420 -1.97 -1.30 15.82
C SER A 420 -1.21 -1.31 17.15
N THR A 421 -0.42 -2.35 17.40
CA THR A 421 0.28 -2.52 18.67
C THR A 421 1.33 -1.44 18.96
N ASP A 422 1.97 -0.88 17.92
CA ASP A 422 2.87 0.27 18.07
C ASP A 422 2.15 1.52 18.60
N VAL A 423 0.89 1.74 18.19
CA VAL A 423 0.06 2.83 18.72
C VAL A 423 -0.30 2.55 20.18
N VAL A 424 -0.72 1.33 20.51
CA VAL A 424 -1.03 0.96 21.91
C VAL A 424 0.20 1.13 22.80
N ALA A 425 1.36 0.66 22.34
CA ALA A 425 2.63 0.81 23.04
C ALA A 425 2.98 2.29 23.27
N ALA A 426 2.89 3.14 22.23
CA ALA A 426 3.19 4.56 22.38
C ALA A 426 2.30 5.25 23.42
N VAL A 427 0.99 4.94 23.41
CA VAL A 427 0.03 5.53 24.35
C VAL A 427 0.27 5.11 25.79
N GLU A 428 0.46 3.81 26.03
CA GLU A 428 0.69 3.28 27.38
C GLU A 428 2.06 3.72 27.91
N LEU A 429 3.09 3.74 27.06
CA LEU A 429 4.41 4.26 27.43
C LEU A 429 4.34 5.75 27.75
N SER A 430 3.62 6.55 26.96
CA SER A 430 3.47 7.98 27.22
C SER A 430 2.77 8.24 28.55
N ARG A 431 1.74 7.45 28.88
CA ARG A 431 1.07 7.50 30.19
C ARG A 431 2.03 7.11 31.32
N ALA A 432 2.82 6.05 31.13
CA ALA A 432 3.76 5.57 32.13
C ALA A 432 4.91 6.55 32.38
N ALA A 433 5.44 7.16 31.32
CA ALA A 433 6.57 8.09 31.36
C ALA A 433 6.16 9.51 31.84
N GLY A 434 4.90 9.91 31.64
CA GLY A 434 4.48 11.30 31.86
C GLY A 434 5.10 12.28 30.85
N ALA A 435 5.44 11.78 29.66
CA ALA A 435 6.07 12.52 28.56
C ALA A 435 5.54 12.02 27.21
N PRO A 436 5.63 12.80 26.12
CA PRO A 436 5.39 12.28 24.78
C PRO A 436 6.29 11.09 24.49
N VAL A 437 5.79 10.04 23.85
CA VAL A 437 6.58 8.86 23.46
C VAL A 437 6.40 8.57 21.99
N ARG A 438 7.51 8.38 21.28
CA ARG A 438 7.57 7.86 19.91
C ARG A 438 7.83 6.36 19.93
N VAL A 439 7.01 5.57 19.26
CA VAL A 439 7.30 4.18 18.89
C VAL A 439 7.35 4.11 17.37
N SER A 440 8.48 3.69 16.81
CA SER A 440 8.65 3.48 15.37
C SER A 440 9.17 2.07 15.15
N LEU A 441 8.51 1.33 14.25
CA LEU A 441 9.01 0.03 13.83
C LEU A 441 10.26 0.22 12.98
N ASP A 442 11.26 -0.64 13.17
CA ASP A 442 12.31 -0.82 12.18
C ASP A 442 11.84 -1.70 11.01
N ARG A 443 12.70 -1.90 10.01
CA ARG A 443 12.34 -2.67 8.83
C ARG A 443 12.11 -4.17 9.11
N ALA A 444 12.83 -4.75 10.06
CA ALA A 444 12.66 -6.15 10.44
C ALA A 444 11.34 -6.37 11.17
N GLU A 445 10.99 -5.45 12.06
CA GLU A 445 9.69 -5.44 12.72
C GLU A 445 8.55 -5.23 11.72
N GLU A 446 8.70 -4.30 10.77
CA GLU A 446 7.71 -4.05 9.71
C GLU A 446 7.48 -5.28 8.83
N LEU A 447 8.55 -5.99 8.43
CA LEU A 447 8.44 -7.20 7.60
C LEU A 447 7.92 -8.42 8.37
N THR A 448 8.04 -8.40 9.70
CA THR A 448 7.62 -9.49 10.59
C THR A 448 6.16 -9.38 11.02
N ASP A 449 5.75 -8.22 11.55
CA ASP A 449 4.54 -8.08 12.37
C ASP A 449 3.56 -6.99 11.89
N ALA A 450 3.94 -6.15 10.92
CA ALA A 450 3.02 -5.14 10.36
C ALA A 450 1.89 -5.75 9.50
N GLY A 451 1.96 -7.06 9.23
CA GLY A 451 0.97 -7.83 8.49
C GLY A 451 1.33 -8.04 7.02
N HIS A 452 0.66 -9.01 6.40
CA HIS A 452 0.94 -9.46 5.04
C HIS A 452 -0.32 -9.98 4.33
N ARG A 453 -0.28 -10.04 2.99
CA ARG A 453 -1.19 -10.87 2.18
C ARG A 453 -0.90 -12.34 2.47
N PRO A 454 -1.90 -13.11 2.94
CA PRO A 454 -1.76 -14.56 3.13
C PRO A 454 -1.37 -15.29 1.85
N GLY A 455 -0.45 -16.24 1.96
CA GLY A 455 -0.23 -17.25 0.93
C GLY A 455 -1.46 -18.14 0.78
N THR A 456 -1.68 -18.70 -0.42
CA THR A 456 -2.82 -19.56 -0.67
C THR A 456 -2.44 -20.85 -1.38
N ARG A 457 -3.17 -21.92 -1.09
CA ARG A 457 -3.28 -23.10 -1.96
C ARG A 457 -4.69 -23.15 -2.52
N THR A 458 -4.83 -23.05 -3.83
CA THR A 458 -6.11 -22.87 -4.51
C THR A 458 -6.30 -23.93 -5.58
N ARG A 459 -7.35 -24.75 -5.42
CA ARG A 459 -7.77 -25.77 -6.38
C ARG A 459 -8.84 -25.21 -7.28
N VAL A 460 -8.61 -25.26 -8.59
CA VAL A 460 -9.55 -24.78 -9.61
C VAL A 460 -9.92 -25.94 -10.52
N ALA A 461 -11.23 -26.11 -10.75
CA ALA A 461 -11.72 -27.00 -11.79
C ALA A 461 -12.72 -26.28 -12.70
N LEU A 462 -12.49 -26.35 -14.01
CA LEU A 462 -13.30 -25.75 -15.07
C LEU A 462 -13.66 -26.83 -16.09
N LEU A 463 -14.92 -26.89 -16.49
CA LEU A 463 -15.39 -27.78 -17.56
C LEU A 463 -16.04 -26.96 -18.66
N ALA A 464 -15.60 -27.13 -19.89
CA ALA A 464 -16.30 -26.61 -21.07
C ALA A 464 -17.32 -27.64 -21.62
N ASP A 465 -18.38 -27.17 -22.27
CA ASP A 465 -19.24 -28.02 -23.10
C ASP A 465 -18.70 -28.16 -24.54
N GLY A 466 -19.36 -28.97 -25.37
CA GLY A 466 -18.95 -29.21 -26.76
C GLY A 466 -18.96 -27.96 -27.65
N GLU A 467 -19.60 -26.87 -27.21
CA GLU A 467 -19.57 -25.57 -27.87
C GLU A 467 -18.57 -24.59 -27.23
N GLY A 468 -17.70 -25.07 -26.35
CA GLY A 468 -16.67 -24.27 -25.70
C GLY A 468 -17.21 -23.27 -24.66
N ARG A 469 -18.44 -23.43 -24.16
CA ARG A 469 -18.99 -22.59 -23.07
C ARG A 469 -18.66 -23.19 -21.72
N LEU A 470 -18.49 -22.34 -20.71
CA LEU A 470 -18.25 -22.80 -19.33
C LEU A 470 -19.48 -23.54 -18.78
N SER A 471 -19.36 -24.85 -18.61
CA SER A 471 -20.42 -25.76 -18.16
C SER A 471 -20.45 -25.96 -16.64
N ALA A 472 -19.28 -25.94 -15.98
CA ALA A 472 -19.15 -26.02 -14.53
C ALA A 472 -17.84 -25.40 -14.03
N MET A 473 -17.87 -24.86 -12.82
CA MET A 473 -16.68 -24.31 -12.13
C MET A 473 -16.67 -24.65 -10.64
N THR A 474 -15.52 -25.07 -10.11
CA THR A 474 -15.27 -25.07 -8.66
C THR A 474 -13.95 -24.40 -8.33
N VAL A 475 -13.93 -23.66 -7.24
CA VAL A 475 -12.71 -23.07 -6.67
C VAL A 475 -12.70 -23.32 -5.17
N ASP A 476 -11.69 -24.03 -4.68
CA ASP A 476 -11.48 -24.22 -3.24
C ASP A 476 -10.14 -23.59 -2.86
N SER A 477 -10.15 -22.62 -1.94
CA SER A 477 -8.93 -21.91 -1.51
C SER A 477 -8.67 -22.12 -0.03
N TYR A 478 -7.42 -22.41 0.31
CA TYR A 478 -6.89 -22.56 1.65
C TYR A 478 -5.91 -21.41 1.88
N GLY A 479 -6.28 -20.43 2.70
CA GLY A 479 -5.43 -19.28 3.03
C GLY A 479 -4.63 -19.51 4.31
N ASP A 480 -3.32 -19.25 4.25
CA ASP A 480 -2.42 -19.24 5.41
C ASP A 480 -2.35 -17.84 6.01
N GLY A 481 -3.30 -17.53 6.88
CA GLY A 481 -3.39 -16.23 7.56
C GLY A 481 -2.50 -16.12 8.79
N GLY A 482 -1.64 -17.10 9.06
CA GLY A 482 -1.00 -17.25 10.36
C GLY A 482 -2.05 -17.38 11.46
N VAL A 483 -1.94 -16.55 12.50
CA VAL A 483 -2.95 -16.49 13.57
C VAL A 483 -4.26 -15.78 13.17
N SER A 484 -4.32 -15.16 11.99
CA SER A 484 -5.50 -14.41 11.55
C SER A 484 -6.45 -15.23 10.66
N THR A 485 -7.69 -14.74 10.51
CA THR A 485 -8.75 -15.38 9.71
C THR A 485 -9.35 -14.40 8.70
N GLY A 486 -10.14 -14.89 7.74
CA GLY A 486 -10.88 -14.02 6.82
C GLY A 486 -10.63 -14.26 5.33
N SER A 487 -10.29 -15.49 4.93
CA SER A 487 -10.10 -15.84 3.51
C SER A 487 -11.36 -15.52 2.70
N ASN A 488 -11.16 -14.85 1.57
CA ASN A 488 -12.18 -14.52 0.58
C ASN A 488 -11.74 -14.79 -0.87
N THR A 489 -10.57 -15.43 -1.06
CA THR A 489 -9.95 -15.72 -2.35
C THR A 489 -10.90 -16.49 -3.29
N ALA A 490 -11.45 -17.62 -2.85
CA ALA A 490 -12.35 -18.43 -3.69
C ALA A 490 -13.67 -17.70 -3.95
N THR A 491 -14.18 -16.97 -2.96
CA THR A 491 -15.42 -16.21 -3.06
C THR A 491 -15.36 -15.16 -4.16
N LEU A 492 -14.21 -14.50 -4.36
CA LEU A 492 -14.03 -13.53 -5.45
C LEU A 492 -14.11 -14.18 -6.85
N ALA A 493 -13.76 -15.46 -7.01
CA ALA A 493 -13.92 -16.18 -8.28
C ALA A 493 -15.40 -16.32 -8.68
N PHE A 494 -16.33 -16.22 -7.73
CA PHE A 494 -17.77 -16.22 -8.02
C PHE A 494 -18.19 -15.04 -8.91
N LEU A 495 -17.44 -13.93 -8.86
CA LEU A 495 -17.69 -12.70 -9.60
C LEU A 495 -17.17 -12.75 -11.05
N MET A 496 -16.53 -13.84 -11.48
CA MET A 496 -15.93 -13.99 -12.80
C MET A 496 -16.77 -14.88 -13.73
N TYR A 497 -16.70 -14.64 -15.05
CA TYR A 497 -17.21 -15.55 -16.10
C TYR A 497 -18.68 -16.01 -15.97
N GLY A 498 -19.61 -15.05 -15.88
CA GLY A 498 -21.04 -15.30 -16.06
C GLY A 498 -21.70 -16.11 -14.94
N ARG A 499 -22.72 -16.94 -15.28
CA ARG A 499 -23.56 -17.67 -14.31
C ARG A 499 -23.65 -19.17 -14.61
N SER A 500 -22.57 -19.82 -15.02
CA SER A 500 -22.50 -21.29 -15.09
C SER A 500 -22.65 -21.94 -13.71
N PRO A 501 -23.14 -23.20 -13.60
CA PRO A 501 -23.15 -23.95 -12.35
C PRO A 501 -21.78 -23.87 -11.66
N ARG A 502 -21.76 -23.39 -10.41
CA ARG A 502 -20.51 -23.16 -9.68
C ARG A 502 -20.63 -23.35 -8.19
N ARG A 503 -19.51 -23.71 -7.57
CA ARG A 503 -19.32 -23.71 -6.11
C ARG A 503 -17.92 -23.23 -5.77
N VAL A 504 -17.83 -22.24 -4.90
CA VAL A 504 -16.57 -21.73 -4.37
C VAL A 504 -16.53 -21.91 -2.85
N ARG A 505 -15.36 -22.23 -2.32
CA ARG A 505 -15.16 -22.47 -0.88
C ARG A 505 -13.86 -21.86 -0.40
N ASP A 506 -13.95 -21.04 0.65
CA ASP A 506 -12.80 -20.49 1.35
C ASP A 506 -12.60 -21.22 2.69
N PHE A 507 -11.35 -21.57 2.95
CA PHE A 507 -10.86 -22.12 4.22
C PHE A 507 -9.75 -21.23 4.74
N ASP A 508 -9.82 -20.89 6.02
CA ASP A 508 -8.68 -20.38 6.77
C ASP A 508 -7.92 -21.58 7.35
N VAL A 509 -6.61 -21.63 7.12
CA VAL A 509 -5.68 -22.54 7.81
C VAL A 509 -4.88 -21.70 8.78
N ILE A 510 -5.03 -21.99 10.07
CA ILE A 510 -4.47 -21.20 11.15
C ILE A 510 -3.15 -21.84 11.59
N THR A 511 -2.09 -21.05 11.65
CA THR A 511 -0.73 -21.52 12.01
C THR A 511 -0.11 -20.60 13.07
N HIS A 512 1.03 -20.99 13.63
CA HIS A 512 1.81 -20.15 14.55
C HIS A 512 2.70 -19.14 13.83
N ARG A 513 2.22 -18.60 12.70
CA ARG A 513 2.84 -17.51 11.94
C ARG A 513 2.20 -16.17 12.30
N PRO A 514 2.92 -15.05 12.14
CA PRO A 514 2.38 -13.71 12.35
C PRO A 514 1.07 -13.45 11.60
N PRO A 515 0.23 -12.51 12.07
CA PRO A 515 -1.09 -12.28 11.49
C PRO A 515 -0.99 -11.66 10.09
N GLY A 516 -1.80 -12.18 9.17
CA GLY A 516 -2.13 -11.50 7.91
C GLY A 516 -2.89 -10.20 8.13
N LYS A 517 -2.87 -9.34 7.12
CA LYS A 517 -3.68 -8.11 7.03
C LYS A 517 -4.19 -7.92 5.59
N PRO A 518 -5.22 -7.10 5.38
CA PRO A 518 -5.68 -6.78 4.04
C PRO A 518 -4.54 -6.10 3.26
N MET A 519 -4.17 -6.64 2.10
CA MET A 519 -3.22 -6.03 1.17
C MET A 519 -3.90 -5.76 -0.17
N ARG A 520 -3.69 -4.56 -0.73
CA ARG A 520 -4.27 -4.04 -1.99
C ARG A 520 -4.90 -5.12 -2.89
N GLY A 521 -6.22 -5.13 -2.98
CA GLY A 521 -6.97 -6.25 -3.56
C GLY A 521 -6.97 -7.51 -2.68
N PRO A 522 -7.43 -7.49 -1.42
CA PRO A 522 -7.40 -8.67 -0.55
C PRO A 522 -8.13 -9.88 -1.15
N GLY A 523 -7.42 -11.00 -1.31
CA GLY A 523 -7.88 -12.21 -2.00
C GLY A 523 -7.91 -12.14 -3.54
N GLY A 524 -7.86 -10.94 -4.13
CA GLY A 524 -7.97 -10.72 -5.58
C GLY A 524 -6.80 -11.29 -6.39
N PRO A 525 -5.55 -10.82 -6.20
CA PRO A 525 -4.38 -11.36 -6.89
C PRO A 525 -4.20 -12.88 -6.79
N PRO A 526 -4.30 -13.54 -5.60
CA PRO A 526 -4.21 -15.00 -5.54
C PRO A 526 -5.39 -15.70 -6.26
N MET A 527 -6.59 -15.13 -6.23
CA MET A 527 -7.73 -15.64 -6.98
C MET A 527 -7.47 -15.60 -8.48
N ALA A 528 -7.05 -14.44 -8.99
CA ALA A 528 -6.76 -14.26 -10.39
C ALA A 528 -5.58 -15.13 -10.84
N TRP A 529 -4.53 -15.27 -10.03
CA TRP A 529 -3.45 -16.23 -10.28
C TRP A 529 -4.02 -17.64 -10.55
N ALA A 530 -4.80 -18.20 -9.64
CA ALA A 530 -5.31 -19.55 -9.81
C ALA A 530 -6.33 -19.67 -10.97
N LEU A 531 -7.29 -18.75 -11.04
CA LEU A 531 -8.39 -18.83 -12.01
C LEU A 531 -7.94 -18.51 -13.44
N GLU A 532 -7.17 -17.44 -13.64
CA GLU A 532 -6.80 -17.00 -14.98
C GLU A 532 -5.75 -17.90 -15.64
N GLN A 533 -4.92 -18.59 -14.85
CA GLN A 533 -4.06 -19.66 -15.35
C GLN A 533 -4.90 -20.84 -15.87
N ALA A 534 -5.94 -21.23 -15.12
CA ALA A 534 -6.84 -22.31 -15.53
C ALA A 534 -7.71 -21.94 -16.76
N VAL A 535 -8.13 -20.68 -16.87
CA VAL A 535 -8.86 -20.17 -18.05
C VAL A 535 -7.96 -20.18 -19.29
N ASP A 536 -6.69 -19.80 -19.14
CA ASP A 536 -5.73 -19.81 -20.24
C ASP A 536 -5.40 -21.24 -20.70
N GLU A 537 -5.24 -22.16 -19.74
CA GLU A 537 -5.14 -23.60 -20.01
C GLU A 537 -6.37 -24.14 -20.77
N MET A 538 -7.58 -23.69 -20.40
CA MET A 538 -8.79 -24.08 -21.13
C MET A 538 -8.77 -23.58 -22.59
N ALA A 539 -8.29 -22.35 -22.82
CA ALA A 539 -8.19 -21.80 -24.17
C ALA A 539 -7.28 -22.67 -25.05
N LEU A 540 -6.15 -23.13 -24.51
CA LEU A 540 -5.24 -24.03 -25.21
C LEU A 540 -5.91 -25.37 -25.55
N ARG A 541 -6.65 -25.96 -24.61
CA ARG A 541 -7.35 -27.24 -24.83
C ARG A 541 -8.47 -27.14 -25.86
N LEU A 542 -9.13 -25.99 -25.94
CA LEU A 542 -10.14 -25.70 -26.95
C LEU A 542 -9.51 -25.30 -28.31
N GLY A 543 -8.20 -25.05 -28.36
CA GLY A 543 -7.53 -24.54 -29.55
C GLY A 543 -7.98 -23.12 -29.94
N GLU A 544 -8.37 -22.31 -28.95
CA GLU A 544 -8.94 -20.98 -29.16
C GLU A 544 -8.02 -19.86 -28.68
N ASP A 545 -8.20 -18.66 -29.25
CA ASP A 545 -7.57 -17.45 -28.75
C ASP A 545 -8.03 -17.13 -27.30
N PRO A 546 -7.11 -16.88 -26.35
CA PRO A 546 -7.47 -16.64 -24.95
C PRO A 546 -8.35 -15.40 -24.70
N LEU A 547 -8.28 -14.36 -25.55
CA LEU A 547 -9.20 -13.22 -25.48
C LEU A 547 -10.60 -13.58 -26.00
N ALA A 548 -10.68 -14.38 -27.06
CA ALA A 548 -11.96 -14.85 -27.61
C ALA A 548 -12.72 -15.70 -26.58
N LEU A 549 -12.04 -16.63 -25.90
CA LEU A 549 -12.64 -17.45 -24.84
C LEU A 549 -13.20 -16.57 -23.70
N ARG A 550 -12.37 -15.65 -23.18
CA ARG A 550 -12.77 -14.72 -22.11
C ARG A 550 -13.96 -13.86 -22.55
N THR A 551 -13.92 -13.34 -23.77
CA THR A 551 -15.04 -12.57 -24.34
C THR A 551 -16.32 -13.39 -24.39
N ARG A 552 -16.26 -14.68 -24.77
CA ARG A 552 -17.44 -15.56 -24.80
C ARG A 552 -17.99 -15.87 -23.41
N TRP A 553 -17.12 -16.08 -22.43
CA TRP A 553 -17.53 -16.49 -21.07
C TRP A 553 -17.99 -15.33 -20.18
N ASP A 554 -17.61 -14.11 -20.52
CA ASP A 554 -17.78 -12.97 -19.66
C ASP A 554 -19.15 -12.28 -19.84
N GLY A 555 -19.82 -12.09 -18.70
CA GLY A 555 -21.07 -11.34 -18.60
C GLY A 555 -20.88 -9.87 -18.20
N ASN A 556 -19.66 -9.43 -17.88
CA ASN A 556 -19.41 -8.02 -17.55
C ASN A 556 -19.19 -7.21 -18.85
N PRO A 557 -20.14 -6.34 -19.28
CA PRO A 557 -20.01 -5.59 -20.52
C PRO A 557 -18.78 -4.67 -20.53
N LYS A 558 -18.38 -4.15 -19.37
CA LYS A 558 -17.19 -3.30 -19.24
C LYS A 558 -15.90 -4.06 -19.54
N ARG A 559 -15.75 -5.30 -19.06
CA ARG A 559 -14.58 -6.13 -19.41
C ARG A 559 -14.59 -6.56 -20.88
N ARG A 560 -15.78 -6.80 -21.45
CA ARG A 560 -15.89 -7.07 -22.90
C ARG A 560 -15.36 -5.92 -23.74
N ALA A 561 -15.67 -4.67 -23.40
CA ALA A 561 -15.10 -3.50 -24.06
C ALA A 561 -13.56 -3.47 -23.95
N LEU A 562 -13.01 -3.85 -22.79
CA LEU A 562 -11.56 -3.98 -22.61
C LEU A 562 -10.96 -5.10 -23.47
N TYR A 563 -11.61 -6.27 -23.61
CA TYR A 563 -11.13 -7.32 -24.51
C TYR A 563 -11.14 -6.89 -25.97
N GLU A 564 -12.17 -6.16 -26.41
CA GLU A 564 -12.25 -5.62 -27.77
C GLU A 564 -11.11 -4.65 -28.06
N LYS A 565 -10.74 -3.83 -27.08
CA LYS A 565 -9.56 -2.95 -27.16
C LYS A 565 -8.27 -3.77 -27.17
N ALA A 566 -8.12 -4.73 -26.26
CA ALA A 566 -6.95 -5.60 -26.15
C ALA A 566 -6.67 -6.38 -27.45
N ALA A 567 -7.72 -6.89 -28.11
CA ALA A 567 -7.62 -7.61 -29.38
C ALA A 567 -7.15 -6.73 -30.55
N ARG A 568 -7.16 -5.40 -30.39
CA ARG A 568 -6.68 -4.42 -31.38
C ARG A 568 -5.26 -3.95 -31.13
N LEU A 569 -4.67 -4.27 -29.97
CA LEU A 569 -3.30 -3.88 -29.65
C LEU A 569 -2.32 -4.58 -30.58
N ASP A 570 -1.32 -3.83 -31.05
CA ASP A 570 -0.19 -4.42 -31.77
C ASP A 570 0.53 -5.44 -30.90
N LEU A 571 0.62 -5.18 -29.59
CA LEU A 571 1.15 -6.13 -28.61
C LEU A 571 0.46 -7.50 -28.65
N TRP A 572 -0.85 -7.54 -28.86
CA TRP A 572 -1.59 -8.81 -28.99
C TRP A 572 -1.52 -9.39 -30.40
N ARG A 573 -1.65 -8.54 -31.43
CA ARG A 573 -1.75 -8.97 -32.84
C ARG A 573 -0.44 -9.48 -33.41
N SER A 574 0.67 -8.86 -33.00
CA SER A 574 2.02 -9.20 -33.46
C SER A 574 2.67 -10.32 -32.64
N ARG A 575 1.99 -10.82 -31.60
CA ARG A 575 2.55 -11.85 -30.73
C ARG A 575 2.97 -13.08 -31.55
N PRO A 576 4.13 -13.68 -31.25
CA PRO A 576 4.59 -14.88 -31.95
C PRO A 576 3.56 -16.03 -31.83
N ARG A 577 3.33 -16.78 -32.92
CA ARG A 577 2.45 -17.98 -32.93
C ARG A 577 3.24 -19.28 -32.98
N GLY A 578 2.85 -20.29 -32.20
CA GLY A 578 3.56 -21.58 -32.08
C GLY A 578 4.69 -21.58 -31.04
N GLU A 579 5.58 -22.56 -31.12
CA GLU A 579 6.67 -22.76 -30.16
C GLU A 579 7.79 -21.70 -30.30
N ARG A 580 8.42 -21.35 -29.17
CA ARG A 580 9.60 -20.47 -29.12
C ARG A 580 10.88 -21.29 -29.00
N THR A 581 11.87 -20.95 -29.82
CA THR A 581 13.21 -21.58 -29.77
C THR A 581 14.27 -20.56 -29.35
N GLY A 582 15.48 -21.05 -29.02
CA GLY A 582 16.60 -20.20 -28.59
C GLY A 582 16.61 -19.89 -27.09
N ARG A 583 17.65 -19.15 -26.67
CA ARG A 583 17.90 -18.79 -25.25
C ARG A 583 16.89 -17.78 -24.73
N PHE A 584 16.74 -16.66 -25.44
CA PHE A 584 15.83 -15.57 -25.08
C PHE A 584 14.50 -15.76 -25.81
N ARG A 585 13.44 -16.09 -25.06
CA ARG A 585 12.12 -16.39 -25.63
C ARG A 585 11.13 -15.32 -25.20
N ARG A 586 10.38 -14.78 -26.15
CA ARG A 586 9.32 -13.79 -25.88
C ARG A 586 7.96 -14.45 -25.85
N GLY A 587 7.10 -13.99 -24.95
CA GLY A 587 5.71 -14.43 -24.86
C GLY A 587 4.79 -13.32 -24.40
N VAL A 588 3.52 -13.43 -24.78
CA VAL A 588 2.47 -12.46 -24.47
C VAL A 588 1.30 -13.15 -23.79
N GLY A 589 0.98 -12.71 -22.58
CA GLY A 589 -0.08 -13.28 -21.74
C GLY A 589 -1.18 -12.28 -21.45
N VAL A 590 -2.39 -12.78 -21.18
CA VAL A 590 -3.54 -11.97 -20.80
C VAL A 590 -4.22 -12.51 -19.55
N ALA A 591 -4.74 -11.60 -18.71
CA ALA A 591 -5.58 -11.95 -17.58
C ALA A 591 -6.65 -10.88 -17.32
N ALA A 592 -7.82 -11.33 -16.88
CA ALA A 592 -8.94 -10.47 -16.52
C ALA A 592 -9.12 -10.39 -15.00
N ALA A 593 -9.74 -9.31 -14.54
CA ALA A 593 -10.05 -9.09 -13.14
C ALA A 593 -11.38 -8.35 -12.94
N ASN A 594 -12.01 -8.58 -11.79
CA ASN A 594 -13.11 -7.78 -11.26
C ASN A 594 -12.78 -7.30 -9.86
N TRP A 595 -13.36 -6.18 -9.48
CA TRP A 595 -13.40 -5.75 -8.08
C TRP A 595 -14.79 -5.24 -7.71
N MET A 596 -15.11 -5.33 -6.42
CA MET A 596 -16.38 -4.86 -5.89
C MET A 596 -16.39 -3.34 -5.82
N TYR A 597 -17.55 -2.74 -6.09
CA TYR A 597 -17.75 -1.32 -5.82
C TYR A 597 -18.06 -1.12 -4.33
N LEU A 598 -17.07 -0.69 -3.55
CA LEU A 598 -17.23 -0.31 -2.15
C LEU A 598 -17.33 1.22 -2.02
N LEU A 599 -18.14 1.69 -1.06
CA LEU A 599 -18.32 3.11 -0.77
C LEU A 599 -18.51 3.39 0.73
N ALA A 600 -18.30 4.65 1.11
CA ALA A 600 -18.54 5.24 2.41
C ALA A 600 -19.79 6.12 2.38
N PRO A 601 -20.97 5.62 2.79
CA PRO A 601 -22.22 6.37 2.69
C PRO A 601 -22.27 7.63 3.56
N ARG A 602 -21.44 7.74 4.62
CA ARG A 602 -21.45 8.85 5.57
C ARG A 602 -20.39 9.91 5.28
N ALA A 603 -19.64 9.79 4.19
CA ALA A 603 -18.55 10.72 3.85
C ALA A 603 -19.01 12.18 3.72
N LYS A 604 -18.23 13.10 4.30
CA LYS A 604 -18.49 14.55 4.32
C LYS A 604 -17.26 15.37 3.96
N VAL A 605 -17.52 16.54 3.38
CA VAL A 605 -16.51 17.59 3.11
C VAL A 605 -17.08 18.92 3.59
N GLU A 606 -16.34 19.62 4.44
CA GLU A 606 -16.65 21.00 4.81
C GLU A 606 -15.95 21.95 3.84
N LEU A 607 -16.64 23.00 3.41
CA LEU A 607 -16.04 24.18 2.79
C LEU A 607 -16.29 25.39 3.67
N ALA A 608 -15.24 26.14 3.96
CA ALA A 608 -15.28 27.38 4.71
C ALA A 608 -14.64 28.52 3.90
N VAL A 609 -15.00 29.76 4.24
CA VAL A 609 -14.24 30.95 3.82
C VAL A 609 -13.47 31.46 5.03
N GLU A 610 -12.14 31.44 4.94
CA GLU A 610 -11.24 31.82 6.02
C GLU A 610 -10.02 32.55 5.45
N ASP A 611 -9.70 33.69 6.04
CA ASP A 611 -8.57 34.54 5.64
C ASP A 611 -8.64 34.94 4.15
N GLY A 612 -9.85 35.20 3.65
CA GLY A 612 -10.08 35.55 2.25
C GLY A 612 -9.82 34.41 1.25
N ALA A 613 -9.77 33.16 1.69
CA ALA A 613 -9.60 31.96 0.86
C ALA A 613 -10.67 30.90 1.16
N LEU A 614 -10.91 30.01 0.21
CA LEU A 614 -11.72 28.80 0.45
C LEU A 614 -10.87 27.75 1.15
N VAL A 615 -11.45 27.03 2.10
CA VAL A 615 -10.80 25.93 2.80
C VAL A 615 -11.68 24.69 2.78
N ALA A 616 -11.18 23.61 2.19
CA ALA A 616 -11.81 22.29 2.19
C ALA A 616 -11.26 21.41 3.32
N ARG A 617 -12.15 20.88 4.17
CA ARG A 617 -11.78 20.02 5.30
C ARG A 617 -12.50 18.68 5.31
N SER A 618 -11.77 17.62 5.63
CA SER A 618 -12.35 16.30 5.91
C SER A 618 -11.35 15.38 6.61
N ALA A 619 -11.82 14.55 7.54
CA ALA A 619 -11.04 13.50 8.19
C ALA A 619 -10.79 12.27 7.27
N THR A 620 -10.64 12.50 5.97
CA THR A 620 -10.18 11.49 5.01
C THR A 620 -8.66 11.45 4.99
N GLN A 621 -8.07 10.42 4.38
CA GLN A 621 -6.62 10.29 4.34
C GLN A 621 -6.06 10.00 2.95
N ASP A 622 -4.98 10.70 2.60
CA ASP A 622 -4.22 10.49 1.38
C ASP A 622 -2.97 9.65 1.63
N LEU A 623 -2.99 8.40 1.19
CA LEU A 623 -1.82 7.52 1.28
C LEU A 623 -0.84 7.64 0.11
N GLY A 624 -0.98 8.69 -0.69
CA GLY A 624 -0.28 8.93 -1.94
C GLY A 624 -1.16 8.75 -3.18
N THR A 625 -2.41 8.33 -3.01
CA THR A 625 -3.35 8.15 -4.13
C THR A 625 -3.82 9.46 -4.75
N GLY A 626 -3.69 10.58 -4.03
CA GLY A 626 -4.00 11.92 -4.54
C GLY A 626 -5.41 12.40 -4.23
N ILE A 627 -6.04 11.93 -3.14
CA ILE A 627 -7.37 12.42 -2.75
C ILE A 627 -7.35 13.92 -2.43
N ARG A 628 -6.24 14.45 -1.92
CA ARG A 628 -6.10 15.89 -1.66
C ARG A 628 -6.31 16.71 -2.95
N SER A 629 -5.68 16.28 -4.03
CA SER A 629 -5.80 16.91 -5.35
C SER A 629 -7.17 16.67 -5.98
N VAL A 630 -7.74 15.46 -5.86
CA VAL A 630 -9.11 15.19 -6.33
C VAL A 630 -10.14 16.08 -5.63
N LEU A 631 -10.02 16.31 -4.32
CA LEU A 631 -10.88 17.26 -3.61
C LEU A 631 -10.71 18.67 -4.17
N SER A 632 -9.47 19.10 -4.40
CA SER A 632 -9.18 20.40 -5.02
C SER A 632 -9.87 20.52 -6.38
N ASP A 633 -9.60 19.60 -7.31
CA ASP A 633 -10.12 19.59 -8.67
C ASP A 633 -11.65 19.63 -8.70
N VAL A 634 -12.30 18.79 -7.89
CA VAL A 634 -13.77 18.76 -7.82
C VAL A 634 -14.34 20.08 -7.31
N VAL A 635 -13.74 20.67 -6.28
CA VAL A 635 -14.24 21.92 -5.71
C VAL A 635 -13.99 23.08 -6.67
N THR A 636 -12.79 23.21 -7.23
CA THR A 636 -12.42 24.31 -8.13
C THR A 636 -13.20 24.26 -9.44
N GLU A 637 -13.38 23.07 -10.04
CA GLU A 637 -14.19 22.90 -11.25
C GLU A 637 -15.65 23.26 -11.01
N ARG A 638 -16.24 22.79 -9.90
CA ARG A 638 -17.65 23.08 -9.56
C ARG A 638 -17.88 24.55 -9.21
N LEU A 639 -16.98 25.16 -8.45
CA LEU A 639 -17.06 26.58 -8.10
C LEU A 639 -16.65 27.49 -9.25
N GLY A 640 -15.86 27.00 -10.21
CA GLY A 640 -15.29 27.82 -11.28
C GLY A 640 -14.29 28.85 -10.77
N VAL A 641 -13.42 28.45 -9.84
CA VAL A 641 -12.39 29.30 -9.21
C VAL A 641 -10.99 28.74 -9.49
N PRO A 642 -9.92 29.56 -9.49
CA PRO A 642 -8.57 29.05 -9.63
C PRO A 642 -8.17 28.19 -8.42
N ALA A 643 -7.27 27.23 -8.62
CA ALA A 643 -6.77 26.37 -7.54
C ALA A 643 -6.10 27.17 -6.42
N SER A 644 -5.45 28.29 -6.75
CA SER A 644 -4.83 29.21 -5.78
C SER A 644 -5.82 29.85 -4.79
N ALA A 645 -7.13 29.81 -5.07
CA ALA A 645 -8.16 30.30 -4.16
C ALA A 645 -8.62 29.26 -3.13
N LEU A 646 -8.12 28.02 -3.20
CA LEU A 646 -8.55 26.91 -2.37
C LEU A 646 -7.37 26.29 -1.61
N ARG A 647 -7.54 26.10 -0.31
CA ARG A 647 -6.67 25.26 0.53
C ARG A 647 -7.39 23.96 0.85
N VAL A 648 -6.69 22.83 0.79
CA VAL A 648 -7.26 21.51 1.16
C VAL A 648 -6.52 20.98 2.38
N GLU A 649 -7.24 20.88 3.49
CA GLU A 649 -6.76 20.42 4.79
C GLU A 649 -7.41 19.07 5.11
N ILE A 650 -6.62 18.00 5.08
CA ILE A 650 -7.00 16.65 5.52
C ILE A 650 -6.05 16.22 6.62
N GLY A 651 -6.15 14.99 7.13
CA GLY A 651 -5.16 14.53 8.11
C GLY A 651 -5.53 14.75 9.58
N HIS A 652 -6.69 15.38 9.89
CA HIS A 652 -7.09 15.70 11.27
C HIS A 652 -8.41 15.04 11.66
N SER A 653 -8.45 14.29 12.76
CA SER A 653 -9.65 13.59 13.26
C SER A 653 -10.74 14.51 13.82
N SER A 654 -10.43 15.79 14.05
CA SER A 654 -11.35 16.85 14.47
C SER A 654 -12.15 17.44 13.31
N SER A 655 -11.75 17.19 12.06
CA SER A 655 -12.50 17.58 10.87
C SER A 655 -13.80 16.78 10.72
N VAL A 656 -14.70 17.24 9.85
CA VAL A 656 -15.92 16.49 9.51
C VAL A 656 -15.57 15.08 9.01
N HIS A 657 -16.43 14.10 9.31
CA HIS A 657 -16.20 12.69 9.00
C HIS A 657 -15.81 12.46 7.54
N GLY A 658 -14.62 11.91 7.33
CA GLY A 658 -14.13 11.44 6.04
C GLY A 658 -13.91 9.94 6.05
N THR A 659 -13.84 9.35 4.85
CA THR A 659 -13.54 7.92 4.71
C THR A 659 -12.06 7.63 4.89
N GLY A 660 -11.73 6.48 5.47
CA GLY A 660 -10.40 5.87 5.33
C GLY A 660 -10.15 5.40 3.89
N SER A 661 -8.87 5.17 3.58
CA SER A 661 -8.40 4.79 2.24
C SER A 661 -8.08 3.30 2.15
N TYR A 662 -9.10 2.50 1.85
CA TYR A 662 -9.08 1.05 1.62
C TYR A 662 -10.27 0.64 0.75
N GLY A 663 -10.35 -0.61 0.27
CA GLY A 663 -11.51 -1.09 -0.49
C GLY A 663 -11.82 -0.33 -1.79
N SER A 664 -10.88 0.49 -2.28
CA SER A 664 -11.08 1.37 -3.44
C SER A 664 -12.30 2.29 -3.29
N ARG A 665 -12.54 2.82 -2.09
CA ARG A 665 -13.78 3.56 -1.78
C ARG A 665 -13.63 5.09 -1.71
N THR A 666 -12.40 5.62 -1.67
CA THR A 666 -12.16 7.03 -1.31
C THR A 666 -12.78 8.01 -2.31
N THR A 667 -12.40 7.98 -3.58
CA THR A 667 -12.84 8.97 -4.59
C THR A 667 -14.34 8.93 -4.86
N THR A 668 -14.92 7.73 -4.96
CA THR A 668 -16.37 7.53 -5.16
C THR A 668 -17.22 7.97 -3.97
N SER A 669 -16.61 8.18 -2.80
CA SER A 669 -17.29 8.67 -1.61
C SER A 669 -17.07 10.16 -1.39
N MET A 670 -15.81 10.60 -1.49
CA MET A 670 -15.39 11.97 -1.20
C MET A 670 -15.71 12.94 -2.34
N GLY A 671 -15.57 12.52 -3.61
CA GLY A 671 -15.85 13.37 -4.77
C GLY A 671 -17.29 13.90 -4.80
N PRO A 672 -18.32 13.05 -4.66
CA PRO A 672 -19.70 13.52 -4.56
C PRO A 672 -19.99 14.42 -3.36
N ALA A 673 -19.34 14.18 -2.22
CA ALA A 673 -19.48 15.03 -1.03
C ALA A 673 -18.85 16.42 -1.27
N ALA A 674 -17.67 16.48 -1.88
CA ALA A 674 -16.99 17.72 -2.28
C ALA A 674 -17.81 18.52 -3.29
N ALA A 675 -18.37 17.86 -4.31
CA ALA A 675 -19.23 18.50 -5.29
C ALA A 675 -20.47 19.13 -4.64
N GLN A 676 -21.09 18.44 -3.68
CA GLN A 676 -22.23 19.00 -2.95
C GLN A 676 -21.81 20.17 -2.04
N ALA A 677 -20.63 20.11 -1.41
CA ALA A 677 -20.11 21.22 -0.62
C ALA A 677 -19.90 22.45 -1.51
N ALA A 678 -19.30 22.27 -2.70
CA ALA A 678 -19.09 23.32 -3.68
C ALA A 678 -20.42 23.95 -4.15
N ASP A 679 -21.45 23.14 -4.46
CA ASP A 679 -22.77 23.66 -4.85
C ASP A 679 -23.38 24.53 -3.73
N ARG A 680 -23.25 24.10 -2.47
CA ARG A 680 -23.73 24.87 -1.30
C ARG A 680 -22.92 26.15 -1.10
N MET A 681 -21.60 26.09 -1.25
CA MET A 681 -20.73 27.25 -1.10
C MET A 681 -21.01 28.28 -2.19
N ARG A 682 -21.21 27.86 -3.45
CA ARG A 682 -21.61 28.78 -4.53
C ARG A 682 -22.91 29.50 -4.19
N ALA A 683 -23.90 28.81 -3.65
CA ALA A 683 -25.14 29.44 -3.22
C ALA A 683 -24.90 30.48 -2.11
N ALA A 684 -24.09 30.15 -1.11
CA ALA A 684 -23.74 31.08 -0.03
C ALA A 684 -22.94 32.29 -0.51
N LEU A 685 -21.98 32.12 -1.41
CA LEU A 685 -21.22 33.21 -2.02
C LEU A 685 -22.14 34.18 -2.79
N ARG A 686 -23.17 33.66 -3.46
CA ARG A 686 -24.16 34.48 -4.19
C ARG A 686 -25.04 35.34 -3.26
N GLU A 687 -25.27 34.90 -2.04
CA GLU A 687 -26.01 35.69 -1.04
C GLU A 687 -25.21 36.93 -0.59
N HIS A 688 -23.88 36.85 -0.62
CA HIS A 688 -22.97 37.92 -0.20
C HIS A 688 -22.47 38.78 -1.37
N ALA A 689 -22.40 38.21 -2.58
CA ALA A 689 -22.01 38.89 -3.81
C ALA A 689 -22.91 38.42 -4.99
N PRO A 690 -23.96 39.19 -5.34
CA PRO A 690 -24.92 38.83 -6.40
C PRO A 690 -24.29 38.64 -7.79
N ASP A 691 -23.12 39.23 -8.03
CA ASP A 691 -22.36 39.12 -9.28
C ASP A 691 -21.70 37.73 -9.47
N VAL A 692 -21.74 36.85 -8.45
CA VAL A 692 -21.32 35.46 -8.58
C VAL A 692 -22.31 34.71 -9.49
N PRO A 693 -21.88 34.17 -10.65
CA PRO A 693 -22.78 33.48 -11.57
C PRO A 693 -23.33 32.17 -10.99
N ALA A 694 -24.49 31.73 -11.50
CA ALA A 694 -25.16 30.53 -11.00
C ALA A 694 -24.42 29.23 -11.42
N ALA A 695 -23.68 29.29 -12.52
CA ALA A 695 -22.85 28.22 -13.06
C ALA A 695 -21.66 28.83 -13.83
N GLY A 696 -20.62 28.02 -14.07
CA GLY A 696 -19.42 28.46 -14.80
C GLY A 696 -18.44 29.30 -13.96
N PRO A 697 -17.36 29.78 -14.58
CA PRO A 697 -16.28 30.50 -13.89
C PRO A 697 -16.77 31.75 -13.14
N ILE A 698 -16.26 31.97 -11.93
CA ILE A 698 -16.51 33.18 -11.15
C ILE A 698 -15.42 34.20 -11.53
N PRO A 699 -15.78 35.41 -12.02
CA PRO A 699 -14.80 36.45 -12.30
C PRO A 699 -13.97 36.81 -11.06
N GLU A 700 -12.66 37.04 -11.22
CA GLU A 700 -11.73 37.29 -10.10
C GLU A 700 -12.22 38.39 -9.13
N ARG A 701 -12.72 39.50 -9.68
CA ARG A 701 -13.28 40.59 -8.88
C ARG A 701 -14.48 40.13 -8.04
N ALA A 702 -15.43 39.42 -8.67
CA ALA A 702 -16.62 38.91 -7.99
C ALA A 702 -16.24 37.87 -6.93
N LEU A 703 -15.23 37.04 -7.20
CA LEU A 703 -14.69 36.09 -6.23
C LEU A 703 -14.11 36.80 -5.02
N LYS A 704 -13.27 37.82 -5.22
CA LYS A 704 -12.67 38.60 -4.13
C LYS A 704 -13.72 39.30 -3.25
N GLU A 705 -14.71 39.92 -3.89
CA GLU A 705 -15.84 40.54 -3.19
C GLU A 705 -16.66 39.50 -2.42
N ALA A 706 -16.94 38.34 -3.02
CA ALA A 706 -17.68 37.25 -2.40
C ALA A 706 -16.95 36.65 -1.20
N LEU A 707 -15.66 36.37 -1.30
CA LEU A 707 -14.85 35.82 -0.20
C LEU A 707 -14.79 36.81 0.97
N THR A 708 -14.61 38.10 0.69
CA THR A 708 -14.64 39.13 1.74
C THR A 708 -16.01 39.20 2.43
N GLY A 709 -17.09 39.15 1.65
CA GLY A 709 -18.45 39.22 2.19
C GLY A 709 -18.88 37.97 2.95
N ALA A 710 -18.34 36.81 2.58
CA ALA A 710 -18.69 35.51 3.14
C ALA A 710 -17.68 35.00 4.20
N GLU A 711 -16.80 35.84 4.73
CA GLU A 711 -15.82 35.46 5.75
C GLU A 711 -16.50 34.76 6.94
N GLY A 712 -15.98 33.59 7.33
CA GLY A 712 -16.55 32.75 8.39
C GLY A 712 -17.76 31.90 7.99
N VAL A 713 -18.25 31.99 6.75
CA VAL A 713 -19.29 31.09 6.23
C VAL A 713 -18.75 29.67 6.15
N ARG A 714 -19.54 28.71 6.61
CA ARG A 714 -19.23 27.28 6.57
C ARG A 714 -20.39 26.49 6.01
N VAL A 715 -20.10 25.55 5.11
CA VAL A 715 -21.07 24.61 4.55
C VAL A 715 -20.50 23.21 4.57
N VAL A 716 -21.35 22.21 4.80
CA VAL A 716 -20.96 20.80 4.76
C VAL A 716 -21.65 20.11 3.59
N GLY A 717 -20.90 19.45 2.73
CA GLY A 717 -21.39 18.50 1.73
C GLY A 717 -21.33 17.07 2.26
N GLU A 718 -22.24 16.23 1.76
CA GLU A 718 -22.45 14.84 2.15
C GLU A 718 -22.60 13.97 0.90
N ARG A 719 -22.14 12.73 1.00
CA ARG A 719 -22.32 11.76 -0.08
C ARG A 719 -23.78 11.29 -0.18
N ARG A 720 -24.56 11.89 -1.09
CA ARG A 720 -25.94 11.45 -1.38
C ARG A 720 -26.01 10.04 -1.98
N ALA A 721 -27.14 9.35 -1.80
CA ALA A 721 -27.36 8.02 -2.37
C ALA A 721 -27.28 7.97 -3.91
N ASP A 722 -26.82 6.82 -4.41
CA ASP A 722 -26.81 6.47 -5.83
C ASP A 722 -28.23 6.24 -6.37
N ARG A 723 -28.43 6.34 -7.69
CA ARG A 723 -29.76 6.30 -8.33
C ARG A 723 -30.59 5.05 -7.97
N TRP A 724 -29.93 3.92 -7.72
CA TRP A 724 -30.56 2.63 -7.41
C TRP A 724 -30.19 2.09 -6.02
N GLY A 725 -29.66 2.96 -5.15
CA GLY A 725 -29.17 2.59 -3.84
C GLY A 725 -28.05 1.54 -3.86
N HIS A 726 -27.81 0.92 -2.72
CA HIS A 726 -26.71 -0.02 -2.47
C HIS A 726 -27.22 -1.47 -2.52
N LEU A 727 -26.31 -2.43 -2.70
CA LEU A 727 -26.60 -3.87 -2.63
C LEU A 727 -26.72 -4.36 -1.18
N THR A 728 -25.96 -3.76 -0.26
CA THR A 728 -25.97 -4.08 1.17
C THR A 728 -26.42 -2.88 2.01
N PRO A 729 -26.89 -3.11 3.25
CA PRO A 729 -27.01 -2.03 4.22
C PRO A 729 -25.65 -1.39 4.53
N ASP A 730 -25.68 -0.22 5.16
CA ASP A 730 -24.52 0.41 5.78
C ASP A 730 -24.03 -0.42 6.96
N MET A 731 -22.80 -0.94 6.86
CA MET A 731 -22.13 -1.73 7.89
C MET A 731 -20.92 -0.95 8.39
N ASP A 732 -21.15 -0.03 9.33
CA ASP A 732 -20.10 0.83 9.90
C ASP A 732 -19.39 1.70 8.85
N ASP A 733 -20.17 2.50 8.13
CA ASP A 733 -19.73 3.35 7.02
C ASP A 733 -19.12 2.56 5.85
N LEU A 734 -19.45 1.27 5.69
CA LEU A 734 -19.10 0.48 4.51
C LEU A 734 -20.35 -0.07 3.84
N ALA A 735 -20.50 0.15 2.54
CA ALA A 735 -21.57 -0.45 1.73
C ALA A 735 -21.03 -0.96 0.38
N LEU A 736 -21.67 -2.01 -0.14
CA LEU A 736 -21.44 -2.50 -1.51
C LEU A 736 -22.43 -1.82 -2.45
N GLY A 737 -21.92 -1.16 -3.48
CA GLY A 737 -22.72 -0.59 -4.56
C GLY A 737 -23.10 -1.63 -5.61
N ARG A 738 -23.91 -1.20 -6.59
CA ARG A 738 -24.37 -2.06 -7.70
C ARG A 738 -23.39 -2.01 -8.87
N GLY A 739 -22.84 -3.16 -9.25
CA GLY A 739 -21.90 -3.30 -10.36
C GLY A 739 -20.52 -3.76 -9.90
N LEU A 740 -19.66 -4.04 -10.87
CA LEU A 740 -18.28 -4.47 -10.66
C LEU A 740 -17.38 -3.64 -11.56
N SER A 741 -16.29 -3.10 -11.01
CA SER A 741 -15.21 -2.60 -11.85
C SER A 741 -14.49 -3.78 -12.49
N GLY A 742 -13.80 -3.54 -13.60
CA GLY A 742 -13.10 -4.56 -14.34
C GLY A 742 -11.70 -4.13 -14.76
N ALA A 743 -10.81 -5.08 -14.95
CA ALA A 743 -9.51 -4.84 -15.58
C ALA A 743 -9.12 -5.97 -16.53
N VAL A 744 -8.27 -5.65 -17.49
CA VAL A 744 -7.62 -6.60 -18.40
C VAL A 744 -6.16 -6.18 -18.53
N HIS A 745 -5.25 -7.10 -18.24
CA HIS A 745 -3.81 -6.89 -18.38
C HIS A 745 -3.27 -7.74 -19.52
N VAL A 746 -2.50 -7.13 -20.41
CA VAL A 746 -1.73 -7.83 -21.46
C VAL A 746 -0.25 -7.57 -21.19
N MET A 747 0.51 -8.62 -20.95
CA MET A 747 1.92 -8.54 -20.53
C MET A 747 2.80 -9.23 -21.57
N GLU A 748 3.87 -8.56 -22.00
CA GLU A 748 4.99 -9.17 -22.72
C GLU A 748 6.13 -9.46 -21.74
N VAL A 749 6.73 -10.63 -21.88
CA VAL A 749 7.94 -11.02 -21.16
C VAL A 749 8.99 -11.54 -22.12
N GLU A 750 10.25 -11.40 -21.73
CA GLU A 750 11.39 -12.13 -22.28
C GLU A 750 11.95 -13.06 -21.21
N VAL A 751 12.12 -14.33 -21.54
CA VAL A 751 12.65 -15.36 -20.65
C VAL A 751 14.03 -15.79 -21.12
N ASP A 752 15.03 -15.65 -20.26
CA ASP A 752 16.33 -16.29 -20.41
C ASP A 752 16.23 -17.74 -19.95
N THR A 753 16.12 -18.67 -20.90
CA THR A 753 15.96 -20.10 -20.59
C THR A 753 17.21 -20.78 -20.05
N LEU A 754 18.38 -20.13 -20.10
CA LEU A 754 19.60 -20.62 -19.44
C LEU A 754 19.56 -20.33 -17.94
N LEU A 755 19.13 -19.12 -17.58
CA LEU A 755 19.17 -18.61 -16.21
C LEU A 755 17.83 -18.67 -15.48
N GLY A 756 16.72 -18.96 -16.19
CA GLY A 756 15.37 -18.87 -15.62
C GLY A 756 14.93 -17.44 -15.31
N ARG A 757 15.67 -16.42 -15.77
CA ARG A 757 15.32 -15.01 -15.51
C ARG A 757 14.18 -14.59 -16.43
N VAL A 758 13.12 -14.07 -15.83
CA VAL A 758 11.99 -13.46 -16.54
C VAL A 758 12.15 -11.94 -16.48
N ARG A 759 12.06 -11.27 -17.63
CA ARG A 759 12.07 -9.82 -17.75
C ARG A 759 10.76 -9.36 -18.39
N PRO A 760 9.84 -8.76 -17.63
CA PRO A 760 8.70 -8.05 -18.20
C PRO A 760 9.19 -6.89 -19.06
N THR A 761 8.65 -6.74 -20.26
CA THR A 761 9.09 -5.70 -21.21
C THR A 761 8.02 -4.63 -21.42
N ARG A 762 6.77 -5.06 -21.61
CA ARG A 762 5.63 -4.16 -21.89
C ARG A 762 4.39 -4.66 -21.17
N CYS A 763 3.62 -3.74 -20.62
CA CYS A 763 2.31 -4.01 -20.01
C CYS A 763 1.27 -3.04 -20.58
N TRP A 764 0.17 -3.57 -21.08
CA TRP A 764 -1.04 -2.78 -21.31
C TRP A 764 -2.06 -3.11 -20.21
N ALA A 765 -2.52 -2.08 -19.50
CA ALA A 765 -3.49 -2.18 -18.41
C ALA A 765 -4.78 -1.44 -18.77
N GLY A 766 -5.81 -2.19 -19.17
CA GLY A 766 -7.15 -1.66 -19.39
C GLY A 766 -7.96 -1.69 -18.10
N ILE A 767 -8.49 -0.55 -17.66
CA ILE A 767 -9.21 -0.39 -16.40
C ILE A 767 -10.61 0.19 -16.68
N ALA A 768 -11.64 -0.48 -16.21
CA ALA A 768 -13.02 -0.05 -16.34
C ALA A 768 -13.63 0.26 -14.97
N ALA A 769 -13.60 1.54 -14.61
CA ALA A 769 -14.08 2.06 -13.33
C ALA A 769 -15.07 3.23 -13.48
N GLY A 770 -15.51 3.54 -14.71
CA GLY A 770 -16.36 4.71 -14.96
C GLY A 770 -15.54 6.01 -14.98
N HIS A 771 -16.18 7.13 -14.68
CA HIS A 771 -15.55 8.45 -14.70
C HIS A 771 -14.32 8.52 -13.79
N VAL A 772 -13.22 9.05 -14.31
CA VAL A 772 -11.96 9.27 -13.60
C VAL A 772 -11.79 10.76 -13.34
N TYR A 773 -11.74 11.16 -12.06
CA TYR A 773 -11.61 12.58 -11.67
C TYR A 773 -10.29 13.21 -12.13
N SER A 774 -9.17 12.51 -11.93
CA SER A 774 -7.85 12.98 -12.37
C SER A 774 -7.11 11.85 -13.05
N GLU A 775 -6.99 11.94 -14.37
CA GLU A 775 -6.43 10.84 -15.19
C GLU A 775 -4.95 10.59 -14.86
N ARG A 776 -4.17 11.64 -14.61
CA ARG A 776 -2.73 11.52 -14.32
C ARG A 776 -2.48 10.78 -13.00
N LEU A 777 -3.21 11.14 -11.95
CA LEU A 777 -3.10 10.48 -10.64
C LEU A 777 -3.60 9.03 -10.71
N ALA A 778 -4.70 8.79 -11.42
CA ALA A 778 -5.23 7.45 -11.64
C ALA A 778 -4.27 6.56 -12.43
N ARG A 779 -3.62 7.10 -13.46
CA ARG A 779 -2.64 6.41 -14.30
C ARG A 779 -1.44 5.94 -13.47
N ASN A 780 -0.83 6.86 -12.72
CA ASN A 780 0.26 6.55 -11.81
C ASN A 780 -0.16 5.48 -10.78
N GLN A 781 -1.41 5.54 -10.30
CA GLN A 781 -1.87 4.50 -9.39
C GLN A 781 -1.98 3.11 -10.04
N CYS A 782 -2.36 3.02 -11.32
CA CYS A 782 -2.39 1.76 -12.07
C CYS A 782 -0.98 1.24 -12.39
N GLU A 783 -0.04 2.12 -12.74
CA GLU A 783 1.37 1.76 -12.94
C GLU A 783 1.96 1.17 -11.66
N GLY A 784 1.69 1.79 -10.51
CA GLY A 784 2.04 1.25 -9.21
C GLY A 784 1.47 -0.14 -8.89
N ALA A 785 0.27 -0.43 -9.37
CA ALA A 785 -0.31 -1.77 -9.26
C ALA A 785 0.43 -2.80 -10.12
N VAL A 786 0.87 -2.40 -11.33
CA VAL A 786 1.70 -3.27 -12.18
C VAL A 786 3.03 -3.59 -11.49
N VAL A 787 3.70 -2.60 -10.89
CA VAL A 787 4.93 -2.81 -10.11
C VAL A 787 4.72 -3.84 -8.99
N GLN A 788 3.68 -3.67 -8.16
CA GLN A 788 3.38 -4.61 -7.07
C GLN A 788 2.99 -6.00 -7.56
N GLY A 789 2.29 -6.10 -8.69
CA GLY A 789 1.91 -7.38 -9.30
C GLY A 789 3.10 -8.12 -9.92
N VAL A 790 4.05 -7.40 -10.52
CA VAL A 790 5.33 -7.95 -10.99
C VAL A 790 6.16 -8.44 -9.80
N GLY A 791 6.21 -7.65 -8.72
CA GLY A 791 6.81 -8.03 -7.45
C GLY A 791 6.27 -9.37 -6.94
N TYR A 792 4.95 -9.50 -6.84
CA TYR A 792 4.29 -10.75 -6.43
C TYR A 792 4.58 -11.93 -7.36
N ALA A 793 4.69 -11.66 -8.67
CA ALA A 793 4.89 -12.70 -9.66
C ALA A 793 6.33 -13.25 -9.68
N LEU A 794 7.34 -12.41 -9.40
CA LEU A 794 8.75 -12.73 -9.68
C LEU A 794 9.68 -12.70 -8.46
N PHE A 795 9.40 -11.88 -7.45
CA PHE A 795 10.39 -11.53 -6.42
C PHE A 795 9.90 -11.80 -5.00
N GLU A 796 8.72 -11.29 -4.66
CA GLU A 796 8.25 -11.17 -3.29
C GLU A 796 7.81 -12.51 -2.71
N GLU A 797 8.56 -13.01 -1.73
CA GLU A 797 8.26 -14.23 -0.98
C GLU A 797 8.78 -14.05 0.44
N ARG A 798 7.87 -13.87 1.40
CA ARG A 798 8.27 -13.89 2.80
C ARG A 798 8.56 -15.34 3.20
N ARG A 799 9.74 -15.58 3.75
CA ARG A 799 10.15 -16.92 4.23
C ARG A 799 10.30 -16.91 5.73
N ASP A 800 9.75 -17.94 6.37
CA ASP A 800 9.94 -18.19 7.79
C ASP A 800 10.79 -19.47 7.96
N ASP A 801 11.56 -19.55 9.04
CA ASP A 801 12.22 -20.78 9.47
C ASP A 801 11.13 -21.80 9.87
N PRO A 802 11.09 -22.99 9.23
CA PRO A 802 10.07 -24.00 9.51
C PRO A 802 10.16 -24.60 10.92
N ALA A 803 11.28 -24.44 11.64
CA ALA A 803 11.45 -24.94 13.00
C ALA A 803 11.09 -23.90 14.07
N THR A 804 11.51 -22.65 13.89
CA THR A 804 11.38 -21.60 14.91
C THR A 804 10.26 -20.60 14.65
N GLY A 805 9.80 -20.47 13.39
CA GLY A 805 8.83 -19.48 12.96
C GLY A 805 9.39 -18.07 12.80
N VAL A 806 10.71 -17.88 12.97
CA VAL A 806 11.40 -16.60 12.75
C VAL A 806 11.38 -16.25 11.26
N VAL A 807 11.14 -14.99 10.93
CA VAL A 807 11.17 -14.49 9.56
C VAL A 807 12.61 -14.37 9.09
N LEU A 808 12.94 -15.02 7.97
CA LEU A 808 14.30 -15.05 7.39
C LEU A 808 14.51 -13.96 6.33
N THR A 809 13.43 -13.32 5.87
CA THR A 809 13.44 -12.24 4.89
C THR A 809 12.96 -10.95 5.55
N ASP A 810 13.61 -10.57 6.65
CA ASP A 810 13.25 -9.42 7.50
C ASP A 810 13.99 -8.12 7.09
N ASN A 811 14.62 -8.12 5.92
CA ASN A 811 15.24 -6.93 5.34
C ASN A 811 14.88 -6.80 3.85
N MET A 812 15.16 -5.62 3.28
CA MET A 812 14.78 -5.30 1.89
C MET A 812 15.70 -5.92 0.83
N GLU A 813 16.88 -6.44 1.21
CA GLU A 813 17.78 -7.15 0.31
C GLU A 813 17.26 -8.58 0.06
N ASP A 814 16.93 -9.29 1.14
CA ASP A 814 16.43 -10.67 1.09
C ASP A 814 14.97 -10.77 0.64
N TYR A 815 14.08 -9.87 1.12
CA TYR A 815 12.67 -9.89 0.73
C TYR A 815 12.43 -9.41 -0.72
N ARG A 816 13.26 -8.46 -1.17
CA ARG A 816 13.31 -7.85 -2.51
C ARG A 816 11.96 -7.44 -3.12
N ILE A 817 11.70 -6.13 -3.15
CA ILE A 817 10.67 -5.54 -4.04
C ILE A 817 11.31 -5.08 -5.36
N PRO A 818 10.56 -5.01 -6.48
CA PRO A 818 11.13 -4.67 -7.78
C PRO A 818 11.61 -3.20 -7.85
N GLY A 819 12.78 -3.00 -8.46
CA GLY A 819 13.33 -1.68 -8.81
C GLY A 819 12.93 -1.23 -10.22
N MET A 820 13.44 -0.07 -10.65
CA MET A 820 13.13 0.53 -11.97
C MET A 820 13.49 -0.38 -13.15
N GLY A 821 14.60 -1.13 -13.06
CA GLY A 821 15.03 -2.06 -14.10
C GLY A 821 14.30 -3.41 -14.11
N ASP A 822 13.45 -3.70 -13.12
CA ASP A 822 12.75 -4.97 -12.98
C ASP A 822 11.31 -4.94 -13.55
N VAL A 823 10.81 -3.76 -13.96
CA VAL A 823 9.41 -3.53 -14.33
C VAL A 823 9.23 -3.16 -15.81
N PRO A 824 8.08 -3.51 -16.42
CA PRO A 824 7.84 -3.22 -17.83
C PRO A 824 7.52 -1.75 -18.07
N GLU A 825 7.64 -1.30 -19.32
CA GLU A 825 6.97 -0.07 -19.76
C GLU A 825 5.45 -0.29 -19.74
N THR A 826 4.72 0.59 -19.06
CA THR A 826 3.28 0.40 -18.80
C THR A 826 2.41 1.45 -19.51
N GLU A 827 1.47 0.99 -20.34
CA GLU A 827 0.39 1.81 -20.91
C GLU A 827 -0.92 1.56 -20.17
N VAL A 828 -1.58 2.62 -19.70
CA VAL A 828 -2.88 2.54 -19.02
C VAL A 828 -4.00 3.10 -19.91
N TYR A 829 -5.09 2.36 -20.03
CA TYR A 829 -6.32 2.78 -20.73
C TYR A 829 -7.51 2.77 -19.77
N PHE A 830 -8.25 3.88 -19.70
CA PHE A 830 -9.48 3.97 -18.90
C PHE A 830 -10.73 3.84 -19.77
N HIS A 831 -11.56 2.85 -19.45
CA HIS A 831 -12.92 2.73 -19.96
C HIS A 831 -13.89 3.40 -18.98
N GLN A 832 -14.37 4.59 -19.35
CA GLN A 832 -15.12 5.49 -18.45
C GLN A 832 -16.65 5.33 -18.49
N GLU A 833 -17.17 4.28 -19.15
CA GLU A 833 -18.61 4.01 -19.25
C GLU A 833 -19.09 2.94 -18.25
N GLY A 834 -20.41 2.89 -18.02
CA GLY A 834 -21.08 1.78 -17.32
C GLY A 834 -21.23 1.96 -15.80
N PHE A 835 -21.13 3.21 -15.32
CA PHE A 835 -21.35 3.62 -13.93
C PHE A 835 -22.16 4.94 -13.81
N GLU A 836 -22.96 5.29 -14.82
CA GLU A 836 -23.75 6.52 -14.89
C GLU A 836 -24.80 6.63 -13.75
N HIS A 837 -25.12 5.51 -13.10
CA HIS A 837 -26.01 5.46 -11.94
C HIS A 837 -25.35 5.81 -10.61
N VAL A 838 -24.02 5.79 -10.58
CA VAL A 838 -23.20 6.13 -9.41
C VAL A 838 -23.08 7.63 -9.33
N ARG A 839 -23.19 8.21 -8.13
CA ARG A 839 -22.89 9.62 -7.94
C ARG A 839 -21.43 9.89 -8.28
N GLY A 840 -21.17 10.84 -9.16
CA GLY A 840 -19.84 11.08 -9.73
C GLY A 840 -19.53 10.23 -10.96
N GLY A 841 -20.40 9.31 -11.38
CA GLY A 841 -20.26 8.56 -12.64
C GLY A 841 -19.16 7.49 -12.66
N GLY A 842 -18.49 7.24 -11.52
CA GLY A 842 -17.37 6.31 -11.42
C GLY A 842 -17.19 5.71 -10.02
N VAL A 843 -16.38 4.66 -9.95
CA VAL A 843 -16.03 3.91 -8.75
C VAL A 843 -14.51 3.89 -8.57
N GLY A 844 -14.00 3.45 -7.42
CA GLY A 844 -12.56 3.39 -7.24
C GLY A 844 -11.89 2.29 -8.06
N LEU A 845 -10.62 2.54 -8.37
CA LEU A 845 -9.79 1.72 -9.26
C LEU A 845 -8.56 1.14 -8.58
N GLY A 846 -8.22 1.58 -7.37
CA GLY A 846 -6.95 1.28 -6.72
C GLY A 846 -6.63 -0.21 -6.73
N GLU A 847 -7.57 -1.06 -6.34
CA GLU A 847 -7.31 -2.49 -6.15
C GLU A 847 -7.56 -3.32 -7.40
N VAL A 848 -8.53 -2.98 -8.24
CA VAL A 848 -8.80 -3.76 -9.46
C VAL A 848 -7.57 -3.79 -10.38
N SER A 849 -6.76 -2.73 -10.35
CA SER A 849 -5.55 -2.59 -11.17
C SER A 849 -4.44 -3.58 -10.83
N VAL A 850 -4.38 -4.19 -9.64
CA VAL A 850 -3.32 -5.16 -9.31
C VAL A 850 -3.73 -6.62 -9.55
N VAL A 851 -5.04 -6.90 -9.52
CA VAL A 851 -5.60 -8.26 -9.45
C VAL A 851 -5.08 -9.17 -10.57
N GLY A 852 -5.08 -8.70 -11.82
CA GLY A 852 -4.74 -9.55 -12.97
C GLY A 852 -3.25 -9.61 -13.34
N VAL A 853 -2.39 -8.80 -12.72
CA VAL A 853 -1.02 -8.57 -13.22
C VAL A 853 -0.17 -9.85 -13.17
N ALA A 854 -0.09 -10.49 -12.00
CA ALA A 854 0.72 -11.70 -11.84
C ALA A 854 0.25 -12.85 -12.74
N ALA A 855 -1.07 -12.96 -12.95
CA ALA A 855 -1.62 -13.97 -13.84
C ALA A 855 -1.32 -13.69 -15.32
N ALA A 856 -1.39 -12.43 -15.78
CA ALA A 856 -1.01 -12.06 -17.14
C ALA A 856 0.47 -12.38 -17.39
N LEU A 857 1.34 -12.09 -16.41
CA LEU A 857 2.76 -12.43 -16.46
C LEU A 857 2.98 -13.94 -16.52
N GLY A 858 2.32 -14.74 -15.68
CA GLY A 858 2.42 -16.20 -15.73
C GLY A 858 1.96 -16.81 -17.06
N ASN A 859 0.88 -16.27 -17.64
CA ASN A 859 0.43 -16.66 -18.98
C ASN A 859 1.46 -16.29 -20.06
N ALA A 860 2.13 -15.14 -19.92
CA ALA A 860 3.18 -14.70 -20.83
C ALA A 860 4.43 -15.60 -20.74
N VAL A 861 4.79 -16.04 -19.52
CA VAL A 861 5.87 -17.02 -19.30
C VAL A 861 5.52 -18.36 -19.94
N HIS A 862 4.27 -18.81 -19.83
CA HIS A 862 3.81 -20.01 -20.50
C HIS A 862 3.88 -19.88 -22.03
N ASP A 863 3.39 -18.79 -22.59
CA ASP A 863 3.48 -18.52 -24.04
C ASP A 863 4.96 -18.49 -24.53
N ALA A 864 5.86 -17.94 -23.71
CA ALA A 864 7.29 -17.88 -24.03
C ALA A 864 8.00 -19.24 -23.96
N THR A 865 7.56 -20.16 -23.08
CA THR A 865 8.37 -21.33 -22.70
C THR A 865 7.70 -22.67 -22.88
N GLY A 866 6.37 -22.71 -22.99
CA GLY A 866 5.55 -23.92 -22.87
C GLY A 866 5.38 -24.41 -21.42
N VAL A 867 6.14 -23.89 -20.46
CA VAL A 867 6.06 -24.27 -19.05
C VAL A 867 4.94 -23.46 -18.40
N ARG A 868 3.93 -24.12 -17.81
CA ARG A 868 2.89 -23.43 -17.05
C ARG A 868 3.29 -23.30 -15.58
N PRO A 869 3.63 -22.10 -15.08
CA PRO A 869 3.94 -21.93 -13.67
C PRO A 869 2.66 -22.09 -12.85
N ARG A 870 2.78 -22.79 -11.71
CA ARG A 870 1.65 -23.03 -10.80
C ARG A 870 1.87 -22.45 -9.40
N GLU A 871 3.09 -22.01 -9.13
CA GLU A 871 3.55 -21.50 -7.84
C GLU A 871 4.14 -20.11 -8.05
N LEU A 872 3.69 -19.15 -7.24
CA LEU A 872 4.33 -17.84 -7.12
C LEU A 872 5.26 -17.77 -5.90
N PRO A 873 6.38 -17.02 -6.00
CA PRO A 873 6.89 -16.36 -7.21
C PRO A 873 7.49 -17.36 -8.23
N ILE A 874 7.51 -16.97 -9.51
CA ILE A 874 8.14 -17.68 -10.63
C ILE A 874 9.66 -17.48 -10.55
N ARG A 875 10.28 -18.10 -9.54
CA ARG A 875 11.72 -18.00 -9.30
C ARG A 875 12.52 -18.64 -10.42
N PRO A 876 13.76 -18.15 -10.66
CA PRO A 876 14.66 -18.74 -11.64
C PRO A 876 14.85 -20.26 -11.50
N ASP A 877 15.06 -20.76 -10.27
CA ASP A 877 15.26 -22.19 -10.03
C ASP A 877 13.98 -23.02 -10.26
N ARG A 878 12.80 -22.47 -9.96
CA ARG A 878 11.51 -23.11 -10.25
C ARG A 878 11.28 -23.20 -11.76
N LEU A 879 11.58 -22.13 -12.51
CA LEU A 879 11.41 -22.10 -13.96
C LEU A 879 12.39 -23.03 -14.69
N ILE A 880 13.67 -23.06 -14.29
CA ILE A 880 14.66 -23.98 -14.86
C ILE A 880 14.24 -25.44 -14.69
N ARG A 881 13.67 -25.81 -13.53
CA ARG A 881 13.17 -27.17 -13.31
C ARG A 881 12.04 -27.56 -14.27
N GLY A 882 11.21 -26.62 -14.71
CA GLY A 882 10.16 -26.87 -15.69
C GLY A 882 10.66 -26.89 -17.14
N LEU A 883 11.77 -26.21 -17.43
CA LEU A 883 12.39 -26.18 -18.76
C LEU A 883 13.24 -27.43 -19.09
N ARG A 884 13.62 -28.19 -18.06
CA ARG A 884 14.36 -29.46 -18.16
C ARG A 884 13.41 -30.63 -18.01
#